data_AF-A0A0W1AER6-F1
#
_entry.id   AF-A0A0W1AER6-F1
#
_cell.length_a   1.000
_cell.length_b   1.000
_cell.length_c   1.000
_cell.angle_alpha   90.00
_cell.angle_beta   90.00
_cell.angle_gamma   90.00
#
_symmetry.space_group_name_H-M   'P 1'
#
loop_
_entity.id
_entity.type
_entity.pdbx_description
1 polymer ?
#
loop_
_entity_poly.entity_id
_entity_poly.type
_entity_poly.pdbx_seq_one_letter_code
_entity_poly.pdbx_strand_id
1 'polypeptide(L)'
;MFIKNRIFYIYQVLVGLFLLFSAMSMVHAAKPLWTFTPAVGSNPTQVVPANGSATVQYIIENQSHKSKRLAILALPGVTQTTLCVLAPKGQAGSSCTLNLIITGSALPQNGVHGGPVLCQTNPDGSPNRNQCNQPSPGNQLNITLSTAPPTPPAPSATISVSGSPLLLIPNTTGSLIVTNTGSNTALNVMASLPPALMSDVTQDASNCAILIAGESCNLHFTVNAQSHPPTAITIAGTNTNTVGATITLTLPYVTNGTVNAVVLDAANNFIYIGGAFSLVGPNVGNGVPLDNSTGLPVATYPLVNAVIHAVVADGNGGWYIGGSFTNVGGEPRNSLAHILGDGSVDLTWNPNVNVGGTVLALAVSSTTVYAGGVFTSVGGQARSNIAAVDITTGNVTAWNPNASSSVTALAVSGATVYASGTFTTIGGQARNRIAALDASTGNATAWNPNANNSVDALAVSGSTVYAGGSFTSIGGQARSRIAALDASTGNATAWNPSASTTVSALAVSGSTVYAGGNFTSIGGQGRNRIAALDATSGNATAWNPNANNSVLELAVDGSTVYAGGLFTSIGGQARNFIAALDATSGNATAWNPNPNSGIGAIGVSGSTVYVGGVFTFMGGDTRNNIAVLDATSGKVTSWNPNANGTVSALAVSGATVYAGGAFTSIGGQARNRIAALDVTSGNATAWNPNANNTVSALAVSGTSIYAGGSFTSIGGQARNNIAALDAASGNATVWDPNANGSVGALAVSGSTVYAGGAFTSIGGQARNRIAALDNTSGNATAWDPNANNTVSALAVSGTTVYAGGSFTSIGGQARNRIAALDATSGNATAWDPNANGSVFALAVSGTSVYVGGSFSFIGGQTRNNIAALDVTSGNATAWDPNANNTVSALAVSSSTVYAGGAFTRLNNVPFLRFAIIPMELIP
;
A
#
# COMPACT_ATOMS: atom_id res chain seq x y z
N MET A 1 33.04 82.02 -74.63
CA MET A 1 33.00 82.85 -73.40
C MET A 1 31.55 83.26 -73.17
N PHE A 2 30.65 82.32 -72.81
CA PHE A 2 29.74 82.42 -71.64
C PHE A 2 29.01 81.07 -71.36
N ILE A 3 29.64 79.90 -71.56
CA ILE A 3 28.98 78.57 -71.43
C ILE A 3 29.81 77.59 -70.58
N LYS A 4 30.54 78.08 -69.55
CA LYS A 4 31.32 77.22 -68.63
C LYS A 4 30.80 77.16 -67.18
N ASN A 5 29.68 77.81 -66.85
CA ASN A 5 29.15 77.88 -65.47
C ASN A 5 27.76 77.25 -65.23
N ARG A 6 27.13 76.57 -66.19
CA ARG A 6 25.84 75.85 -65.98
C ARG A 6 25.93 74.33 -65.89
N ILE A 7 27.01 73.71 -66.37
CA ILE A 7 27.19 72.24 -66.32
C ILE A 7 27.62 71.78 -64.92
N PHE A 8 28.29 72.64 -64.14
CA PHE A 8 28.74 72.31 -62.77
C PHE A 8 27.58 72.24 -61.75
N TYR A 9 26.51 73.02 -61.96
CA TYR A 9 25.33 73.02 -61.08
C TYR A 9 24.41 71.81 -61.31
N ILE A 10 24.33 71.29 -62.55
CA ILE A 10 23.54 70.10 -62.86
C ILE A 10 24.20 68.83 -62.28
N TYR A 11 25.54 68.78 -62.24
CA TYR A 11 26.27 67.66 -61.64
C TYR A 11 26.12 67.58 -60.10
N GLN A 12 26.05 68.71 -59.39
CA GLN A 12 25.84 68.67 -57.93
C GLN A 12 24.42 68.27 -57.52
N VAL A 13 23.39 68.61 -58.31
CA VAL A 13 22.01 68.17 -58.04
C VAL A 13 21.82 66.68 -58.36
N LEU A 14 22.48 66.15 -59.40
CA LEU A 14 22.42 64.73 -59.75
C LEU A 14 23.21 63.81 -58.79
N VAL A 15 24.35 64.26 -58.27
CA VAL A 15 25.10 63.50 -57.24
C VAL A 15 24.37 63.53 -55.88
N GLY A 16 23.67 64.63 -55.56
CA GLY A 16 22.80 64.71 -54.38
C GLY A 16 21.59 63.76 -54.44
N LEU A 17 20.96 63.59 -55.60
CA LEU A 17 19.85 62.63 -55.77
C LEU A 17 20.32 61.16 -55.76
N PHE A 18 21.52 60.87 -56.27
CA PHE A 18 22.06 59.49 -56.30
C PHE A 18 22.53 59.02 -54.91
N LEU A 19 22.99 59.93 -54.05
CA LEU A 19 23.33 59.65 -52.64
C LEU A 19 22.10 59.55 -51.72
N LEU A 20 20.95 60.12 -52.09
CA LEU A 20 19.67 59.88 -51.39
C LEU A 20 19.06 58.50 -51.70
N PHE A 21 19.34 57.91 -52.87
CA PHE A 21 18.83 56.59 -53.24
C PHE A 21 19.71 55.40 -52.79
N SER A 22 20.92 55.66 -52.28
CA SER A 22 21.84 54.61 -51.79
C SER A 22 21.86 54.46 -50.25
N ALA A 23 21.05 55.24 -49.52
CA ALA A 23 20.91 55.15 -48.05
C ALA A 23 19.62 54.45 -47.57
N MET A 24 18.83 53.83 -48.46
CA MET A 24 17.61 53.08 -48.11
C MET A 24 17.64 51.65 -48.69
N SER A 25 18.54 50.83 -48.15
CA SER A 25 18.36 49.39 -48.13
C SER A 25 18.66 48.84 -46.74
N MET A 26 17.97 49.39 -45.74
CA MET A 26 17.71 48.59 -44.54
C MET A 26 16.74 47.48 -44.98
N VAL A 27 17.27 46.29 -45.23
CA VAL A 27 16.46 45.08 -45.24
C VAL A 27 15.89 44.94 -43.82
N HIS A 28 14.66 45.40 -43.61
CA HIS A 28 13.90 45.00 -42.43
C HIS A 28 13.67 43.50 -42.54
N ALA A 29 14.46 42.70 -41.80
CA ALA A 29 14.10 41.32 -41.53
C ALA A 29 12.73 41.33 -40.85
N ALA A 30 11.73 40.70 -41.48
CA ALA A 30 10.42 40.53 -40.87
C ALA A 30 10.61 39.86 -39.49
N LYS A 31 9.97 40.40 -38.44
CA LYS A 31 10.03 39.80 -37.11
C LYS A 31 9.53 38.35 -37.21
N PRO A 32 10.26 37.37 -36.64
CA PRO A 32 9.88 35.97 -36.77
C PRO A 32 8.53 35.73 -36.09
N LEU A 33 7.68 34.91 -36.72
CA LEU A 33 6.35 34.59 -36.20
C LEU A 33 6.39 33.67 -34.97
N TRP A 34 7.50 32.97 -34.78
CA TRP A 34 7.84 32.20 -33.57
C TRP A 34 9.35 32.13 -33.40
N THR A 35 9.81 31.97 -32.16
CA THR A 35 11.23 31.92 -31.79
C THR A 35 11.63 30.54 -31.31
N PHE A 36 12.94 30.24 -31.40
CA PHE A 36 13.54 28.97 -30.98
C PHE A 36 14.57 29.24 -29.89
N THR A 37 14.41 28.59 -28.75
CA THR A 37 15.39 28.61 -27.67
C THR A 37 15.70 27.17 -27.26
N PRO A 38 16.95 26.71 -27.24
CA PRO A 38 17.27 25.39 -26.71
C PRO A 38 16.69 25.22 -25.29
N ALA A 39 16.05 24.09 -25.01
CA ALA A 39 15.55 23.83 -23.66
C ALA A 39 16.73 23.72 -22.66
N VAL A 40 16.48 24.01 -21.38
CA VAL A 40 17.51 23.86 -20.34
C VAL A 40 18.02 22.41 -20.33
N GLY A 41 19.34 22.23 -20.42
CA GLY A 41 19.99 20.90 -20.50
C GLY A 41 20.03 20.27 -21.90
N SER A 42 19.38 20.87 -22.91
CA SER A 42 19.43 20.43 -24.30
C SER A 42 20.65 21.04 -25.01
N ASN A 43 21.41 20.21 -25.72
CA ASN A 43 22.57 20.64 -26.50
C ASN A 43 22.30 20.46 -28.01
N PRO A 44 22.08 21.52 -28.80
CA PRO A 44 21.89 21.40 -30.25
C PRO A 44 23.15 20.99 -31.05
N THR A 45 24.32 20.97 -30.41
CA THR A 45 25.60 20.61 -31.02
C THR A 45 26.11 19.28 -30.45
N GLN A 46 25.96 18.18 -31.18
CA GLN A 46 26.30 16.84 -30.68
C GLN A 46 27.01 15.98 -31.72
N VAL A 47 27.78 15.00 -31.25
CA VAL A 47 28.34 13.94 -32.09
C VAL A 47 27.51 12.68 -31.87
N VAL A 48 26.96 12.10 -32.93
CA VAL A 48 26.08 10.91 -32.88
C VAL A 48 26.74 9.74 -33.61
N PRO A 49 26.98 8.59 -32.96
CA PRO A 49 27.50 7.39 -33.63
C PRO A 49 26.53 6.84 -34.69
N ALA A 50 27.06 6.19 -35.73
CA ALA A 50 26.24 5.60 -36.79
C ALA A 50 25.21 4.55 -36.32
N ASN A 51 25.41 3.92 -35.17
CA ASN A 51 24.48 2.97 -34.54
C ASN A 51 23.74 3.55 -33.32
N GLY A 52 23.90 4.85 -33.04
CA GLY A 52 23.32 5.52 -31.88
C GLY A 52 22.15 6.44 -32.22
N SER A 53 21.53 6.97 -31.18
CA SER A 53 20.53 8.04 -31.28
C SER A 53 20.80 9.12 -30.24
N ALA A 54 20.35 10.34 -30.50
CA ALA A 54 20.41 11.45 -29.57
C ALA A 54 19.10 12.23 -29.56
N THR A 55 18.88 13.04 -28.52
CA THR A 55 17.71 13.91 -28.41
C THR A 55 18.13 15.36 -28.32
N VAL A 56 17.41 16.24 -29.05
CA VAL A 56 17.54 17.69 -28.94
C VAL A 56 16.15 18.29 -28.74
N GLN A 57 16.04 19.17 -27.75
CA GLN A 57 14.83 19.88 -27.41
C GLN A 57 14.97 21.39 -27.63
N TYR A 58 13.93 21.99 -28.21
CA TYR A 58 13.76 23.45 -28.32
C TYR A 58 12.45 23.87 -27.66
N ILE A 59 12.45 25.00 -26.96
CA ILE A 59 11.26 25.75 -26.62
C ILE A 59 10.91 26.65 -27.80
N ILE A 60 9.70 26.45 -28.34
CA ILE A 60 9.15 27.27 -29.41
C ILE A 60 8.11 28.20 -28.82
N GLU A 61 8.23 29.50 -29.08
CA GLU A 61 7.32 30.50 -28.55
C GLU A 61 6.65 31.27 -29.69
N ASN A 62 5.32 31.36 -29.67
CA ASN A 62 4.56 32.09 -30.67
C ASN A 62 4.68 33.60 -30.45
N GLN A 63 5.16 34.31 -31.47
CA GLN A 63 5.29 35.76 -31.46
C GLN A 63 4.11 36.46 -32.16
N SER A 64 3.14 35.71 -32.67
CA SER A 64 1.98 36.23 -33.40
C SER A 64 0.69 36.18 -32.58
N HIS A 65 -0.27 37.06 -32.91
CA HIS A 65 -1.60 37.08 -32.30
C HIS A 65 -2.56 35.99 -32.82
N LYS A 66 -2.06 35.03 -33.62
CA LYS A 66 -2.84 33.90 -34.14
C LYS A 66 -2.24 32.60 -33.64
N SER A 67 -3.07 31.58 -33.43
CA SER A 67 -2.57 30.24 -33.12
C SER A 67 -1.74 29.69 -34.27
N LYS A 68 -0.80 28.80 -33.94
CA LYS A 68 0.11 28.15 -34.88
C LYS A 68 0.09 26.64 -34.67
N ARG A 69 0.19 25.90 -35.76
CA ARG A 69 0.41 24.45 -35.75
C ARG A 69 1.62 24.20 -36.62
N LEU A 70 2.68 23.67 -36.03
CA LEU A 70 4.01 23.69 -36.62
C LEU A 70 4.54 22.27 -36.84
N ALA A 71 4.98 22.00 -38.06
CA ALA A 71 5.66 20.76 -38.45
C ALA A 71 7.06 21.07 -38.97
N ILE A 72 8.00 20.18 -38.68
CA ILE A 72 9.37 20.25 -39.19
C ILE A 72 9.39 20.02 -40.71
N LEU A 73 10.15 20.85 -41.42
CA LEU A 73 10.53 20.54 -42.80
C LEU A 73 11.52 19.37 -42.76
N ALA A 74 11.21 18.30 -43.51
CA ALA A 74 11.97 17.05 -43.46
C ALA A 74 13.49 17.27 -43.46
N LEU A 75 14.15 16.73 -42.45
CA LEU A 75 15.58 16.85 -42.22
C LEU A 75 16.15 15.43 -42.03
N PRO A 76 17.08 14.96 -42.88
CA PRO A 76 17.57 13.58 -42.83
C PRO A 76 18.12 13.21 -41.45
N GLY A 77 17.68 12.07 -40.93
CA GLY A 77 18.10 11.56 -39.62
C GLY A 77 17.51 12.31 -38.42
N VAL A 78 16.61 13.29 -38.62
CA VAL A 78 15.98 14.07 -37.54
C VAL A 78 14.46 13.97 -37.62
N THR A 79 13.83 13.43 -36.56
CA THR A 79 12.38 13.25 -36.48
C THR A 79 11.79 14.04 -35.32
N GLN A 80 10.74 14.82 -35.60
CA GLN A 80 9.92 15.46 -34.57
C GLN A 80 8.97 14.43 -33.95
N THR A 81 9.05 14.23 -32.63
CA THR A 81 8.20 13.25 -31.93
C THR A 81 6.89 13.84 -31.42
N THR A 82 6.82 15.16 -31.27
CA THR A 82 5.62 15.85 -30.80
C THR A 82 5.35 17.09 -31.65
N LEU A 83 4.13 17.21 -32.18
CA LEU A 83 3.66 18.38 -32.91
C LEU A 83 3.51 19.58 -31.98
N CYS A 84 3.96 20.75 -32.45
CA CYS A 84 3.82 21.99 -31.70
C CYS A 84 2.54 22.72 -32.11
N VAL A 85 1.58 22.79 -31.18
CA VAL A 85 0.35 23.59 -31.31
C VAL A 85 0.44 24.74 -30.32
N LEU A 86 0.50 25.96 -30.82
CA LEU A 86 0.73 27.16 -30.04
C LEU A 86 -0.50 28.06 -30.04
N ALA A 87 -0.95 28.48 -28.86
CA ALA A 87 -1.92 29.55 -28.68
C ALA A 87 -1.34 30.91 -29.14
N PRO A 88 -2.17 31.93 -29.40
CA PRO A 88 -1.71 33.31 -29.61
C PRO A 88 -0.74 33.79 -28.53
N LYS A 89 0.19 34.68 -28.91
CA LYS A 89 1.19 35.27 -28.01
C LYS A 89 0.57 35.78 -26.70
N GLY A 90 1.12 35.34 -25.57
CA GLY A 90 0.73 35.80 -24.23
C GLY A 90 -0.43 35.02 -23.59
N GLN A 91 -0.96 33.98 -24.24
CA GLN A 91 -1.96 33.09 -23.67
C GLN A 91 -1.33 31.80 -23.13
N ALA A 92 -2.02 31.12 -22.20
CA ALA A 92 -1.62 29.78 -21.77
C ALA A 92 -1.51 28.84 -22.99
N GLY A 93 -0.37 28.15 -23.13
CA GLY A 93 -0.06 27.35 -24.32
C GLY A 93 0.53 28.13 -25.49
N SER A 94 0.99 29.38 -25.31
CA SER A 94 1.73 30.12 -26.36
C SER A 94 3.17 29.64 -26.58
N SER A 95 3.62 28.65 -25.82
CA SER A 95 4.89 27.95 -25.99
C SER A 95 4.70 26.43 -26.01
N CYS A 96 5.61 25.71 -26.68
CA CYS A 96 5.67 24.25 -26.70
C CYS A 96 7.14 23.79 -26.64
N THR A 97 7.37 22.55 -26.20
CA THR A 97 8.67 21.89 -26.34
C THR A 97 8.69 21.04 -27.60
N LEU A 98 9.51 21.44 -28.58
CA LEU A 98 9.83 20.65 -29.75
C LEU A 98 10.86 19.58 -29.38
N ASN A 99 10.44 18.32 -29.40
CA ASN A 99 11.31 17.16 -29.20
C ASN A 99 11.78 16.61 -30.54
N LEU A 100 13.10 16.52 -30.72
CA LEU A 100 13.74 15.92 -31.89
C LEU A 100 14.53 14.68 -31.49
N ILE A 101 14.28 13.57 -32.17
CA ILE A 101 15.14 12.38 -32.13
C ILE A 101 16.05 12.43 -33.34
N ILE A 102 17.34 12.25 -33.08
CA ILE A 102 18.40 12.17 -34.07
C ILE A 102 18.82 10.70 -34.17
N THR A 103 18.74 10.13 -35.36
CA THR A 103 19.08 8.72 -35.62
C THR A 103 20.36 8.65 -36.44
N GLY A 104 21.44 8.18 -35.83
CA GLY A 104 22.78 8.19 -36.42
C GLY A 104 22.88 7.44 -37.75
N SER A 105 22.19 6.32 -37.89
CA SER A 105 22.19 5.51 -39.12
C SER A 105 21.55 6.21 -40.33
N ALA A 106 20.73 7.24 -40.06
CA ALA A 106 19.99 7.99 -41.07
C ALA A 106 20.55 9.41 -41.27
N LEU A 107 21.64 9.78 -40.59
CA LEU A 107 22.32 11.06 -40.78
C LEU A 107 23.16 11.07 -42.07
N PRO A 108 23.27 12.23 -42.75
CA PRO A 108 24.25 12.41 -43.82
C PRO A 108 25.68 12.23 -43.31
N GLN A 109 26.61 11.82 -44.19
CA GLN A 109 28.03 11.63 -43.82
C GLN A 109 28.67 12.91 -43.24
N ASN A 110 28.27 14.08 -43.76
CA ASN A 110 28.75 15.38 -43.30
C ASN A 110 27.93 15.92 -42.13
N GLY A 111 27.07 15.12 -41.50
CA GLY A 111 26.21 15.60 -40.42
C GLY A 111 25.08 16.55 -40.88
N VAL A 112 24.45 17.20 -39.90
CA VAL A 112 23.38 18.20 -40.09
C VAL A 112 23.81 19.50 -39.43
N HIS A 113 24.05 20.54 -40.23
CA HIS A 113 24.61 21.82 -39.80
C HIS A 113 23.68 22.98 -40.18
N GLY A 114 22.46 22.96 -39.65
CA GLY A 114 21.40 23.92 -39.92
C GLY A 114 20.02 23.45 -39.46
N GLY A 115 19.04 24.35 -39.39
CA GLY A 115 17.70 24.05 -38.88
C GLY A 115 17.65 23.83 -37.34
N PRO A 116 16.59 23.21 -36.80
CA PRO A 116 15.41 22.69 -37.51
C PRO A 116 14.60 23.84 -38.12
N VAL A 117 14.04 23.62 -39.32
CA VAL A 117 13.09 24.57 -39.91
C VAL A 117 11.69 24.11 -39.55
N LEU A 118 10.95 24.90 -38.77
CA LEU A 118 9.53 24.66 -38.53
C LEU A 118 8.69 25.52 -39.47
N CYS A 119 7.65 24.93 -40.03
CA CYS A 119 6.70 25.59 -40.91
C CYS A 119 5.28 25.44 -40.37
N GLN A 120 4.44 26.45 -40.62
CA GLN A 120 3.01 26.35 -40.37
C GLN A 120 2.42 25.18 -41.18
N THR A 121 1.58 24.34 -40.58
CA THR A 121 0.95 23.23 -41.31
C THR A 121 -0.16 23.73 -42.22
N ASN A 122 -0.22 23.18 -43.42
CA ASN A 122 -1.40 23.19 -44.28
C ASN A 122 -2.55 22.36 -43.65
N PRO A 123 -3.80 22.46 -44.16
CA PRO A 123 -4.92 21.66 -43.67
C PRO A 123 -4.67 20.14 -43.68
N ASP A 124 -3.84 19.65 -44.60
CA ASP A 124 -3.43 18.25 -44.72
C ASP A 124 -2.29 17.84 -43.75
N GLY A 125 -1.80 18.77 -42.93
CA GLY A 125 -0.69 18.54 -42.00
C GLY A 125 0.71 18.72 -42.58
N SER A 126 0.86 18.95 -43.89
CA SER A 126 2.15 19.18 -44.54
C SER A 126 2.74 20.56 -44.21
N PRO A 127 4.08 20.73 -44.18
CA PRO A 127 4.71 22.02 -43.88
C PRO A 127 4.53 23.03 -45.04
N ASN A 128 3.94 24.20 -44.74
CA ASN A 128 3.81 25.31 -45.68
C ASN A 128 5.14 26.08 -45.80
N ARG A 129 5.84 25.88 -46.92
CA ARG A 129 7.18 26.45 -47.19
C ARG A 129 7.23 27.98 -47.22
N ASN A 130 6.09 28.66 -47.37
CA ASN A 130 6.03 30.12 -47.39
C ASN A 130 5.91 30.74 -45.98
N GLN A 131 5.76 29.92 -44.95
CA GLN A 131 5.64 30.36 -43.56
C GLN A 131 6.48 29.47 -42.64
N CYS A 132 7.80 29.62 -42.75
CA CYS A 132 8.75 28.88 -41.93
C CYS A 132 9.68 29.83 -41.18
N ASN A 133 10.10 29.42 -39.98
CA ASN A 133 11.21 30.04 -39.26
C ASN A 133 12.18 28.95 -38.80
N GLN A 134 13.41 29.35 -38.53
CA GLN A 134 14.47 28.50 -38.01
C GLN A 134 15.20 29.22 -36.86
N PRO A 135 15.98 28.52 -36.04
CA PRO A 135 16.79 29.15 -34.99
C PRO A 135 17.79 30.17 -35.52
N SER A 136 18.18 31.10 -34.65
CA SER A 136 19.34 31.98 -34.88
C SER A 136 20.61 31.15 -35.07
N PRO A 137 21.66 31.66 -35.74
CA PRO A 137 22.88 30.90 -36.05
C PRO A 137 23.53 30.19 -34.85
N GLY A 138 23.47 30.78 -33.64
CA GLY A 138 24.02 30.17 -32.42
C GLY A 138 23.18 29.03 -31.83
N ASN A 139 21.93 28.86 -32.29
CA ASN A 139 20.98 27.87 -31.79
C ASN A 139 20.62 26.82 -32.84
N GLN A 140 21.28 26.80 -34.00
CA GLN A 140 21.00 25.80 -35.04
C GLN A 140 21.47 24.41 -34.61
N LEU A 141 20.86 23.38 -35.20
CA LEU A 141 21.36 22.01 -35.10
C LEU A 141 22.73 21.90 -35.75
N ASN A 142 23.68 21.34 -35.01
CA ASN A 142 25.04 21.12 -35.44
C ASN A 142 25.46 19.70 -35.03
N ILE A 143 24.99 18.72 -35.80
CA ILE A 143 25.10 17.30 -35.49
C ILE A 143 26.14 16.65 -36.39
N THR A 144 27.18 16.06 -35.81
CA THR A 144 28.24 15.37 -36.57
C THR A 144 28.08 13.85 -36.44
N LEU A 145 28.18 13.12 -37.56
CA LEU A 145 28.15 11.65 -37.55
C LEU A 145 29.54 11.09 -37.15
N SER A 146 29.58 10.21 -36.15
CA SER A 146 30.81 9.48 -35.78
C SER A 146 30.86 8.09 -36.42
N THR A 147 31.97 7.79 -37.09
CA THR A 147 32.26 6.50 -37.74
C THR A 147 33.17 5.58 -36.92
N ALA A 148 33.57 5.99 -35.71
CA ALA A 148 34.39 5.16 -34.82
C ALA A 148 33.50 4.28 -33.91
N PRO A 149 33.86 3.01 -33.66
CA PRO A 149 33.21 2.22 -32.61
C PRO A 149 33.49 2.89 -31.24
N PRO A 150 32.49 3.11 -30.38
CA PRO A 150 32.75 3.68 -29.07
C PRO A 150 33.45 2.64 -28.20
N THR A 151 34.76 2.80 -27.98
CA THR A 151 35.36 2.30 -26.73
C THR A 151 34.89 3.24 -25.63
N PRO A 152 34.12 2.77 -24.62
CA PRO A 152 33.79 3.61 -23.48
C PRO A 152 35.09 4.14 -22.89
N PRO A 153 35.19 5.44 -22.52
CA PRO A 153 36.32 5.90 -21.73
C PRO A 153 36.42 4.99 -20.50
N ALA A 154 37.61 4.48 -20.20
CA ALA A 154 37.81 3.70 -18.99
C ALA A 154 37.28 4.51 -17.79
N PRO A 155 36.49 3.91 -16.90
CA PRO A 155 35.87 4.63 -15.80
C PRO A 155 36.97 5.31 -14.98
N SER A 156 36.89 6.63 -14.85
CA SER A 156 37.86 7.41 -14.09
C SER A 156 37.47 7.51 -12.61
N ALA A 157 36.19 7.33 -12.27
CA ALA A 157 35.71 7.25 -10.89
C ALA A 157 35.12 5.87 -10.58
N THR A 158 35.11 5.49 -9.30
CA THR A 158 34.58 4.19 -8.85
C THR A 158 33.47 4.39 -7.84
N ILE A 159 32.26 3.92 -8.16
CA ILE A 159 31.08 3.96 -7.30
C ILE A 159 30.73 2.57 -6.77
N SER A 160 30.09 2.56 -5.60
CA SER A 160 29.41 1.40 -5.01
C SER A 160 27.97 1.78 -4.67
N VAL A 161 27.09 0.77 -4.56
CA VAL A 161 25.67 0.96 -4.28
C VAL A 161 25.29 0.12 -3.07
N SER A 162 24.61 0.72 -2.09
CA SER A 162 23.94 0.03 -0.98
C SER A 162 22.42 0.19 -1.06
N GLY A 163 21.70 -0.67 -0.33
CA GLY A 163 20.23 -0.72 -0.35
C GLY A 163 19.62 -1.67 -1.40
N SER A 164 20.44 -2.46 -2.11
CA SER A 164 19.96 -3.45 -3.08
C SER A 164 19.91 -4.88 -2.50
N PRO A 165 18.86 -5.70 -2.76
CA PRO A 165 17.67 -5.38 -3.55
C PRO A 165 16.78 -4.32 -2.88
N LEU A 166 16.30 -3.35 -3.66
CA LEU A 166 15.37 -2.33 -3.21
C LEU A 166 13.96 -2.88 -3.28
N LEU A 167 13.34 -3.08 -2.11
CA LEU A 167 11.95 -3.46 -1.99
C LEU A 167 11.09 -2.19 -1.95
N LEU A 168 10.25 -2.00 -2.95
CA LEU A 168 9.26 -0.92 -2.98
C LEU A 168 7.87 -1.49 -2.81
N ILE A 169 7.09 -0.85 -1.94
CA ILE A 169 5.67 -1.13 -1.81
C ILE A 169 4.94 -0.20 -2.79
N PRO A 170 3.84 -0.63 -3.41
CA PRO A 170 3.05 0.25 -4.27
C PRO A 170 2.66 1.56 -3.57
N ASN A 171 2.70 2.68 -4.29
CA ASN A 171 2.49 4.04 -3.75
C ASN A 171 3.48 4.46 -2.64
N THR A 172 4.70 3.91 -2.64
CA THR A 172 5.77 4.33 -1.72
C THR A 172 7.00 4.81 -2.46
N THR A 173 7.89 5.46 -1.73
CA THR A 173 9.22 5.83 -2.20
C THR A 173 10.27 4.96 -1.52
N GLY A 174 11.42 4.80 -2.16
CA GLY A 174 12.58 4.16 -1.57
C GLY A 174 13.85 4.60 -2.30
N SER A 175 15.02 4.28 -1.73
CA SER A 175 16.28 4.78 -2.25
C SER A 175 17.37 3.74 -2.33
N LEU A 176 18.27 3.95 -3.28
CA LEU A 176 19.59 3.32 -3.29
C LEU A 176 20.63 4.40 -2.97
N ILE A 177 21.51 4.11 -2.01
CA ILE A 177 22.64 4.99 -1.71
C ILE A 177 23.78 4.65 -2.66
N VAL A 178 24.31 5.69 -3.31
CA VAL A 178 25.50 5.59 -4.14
C VAL A 178 26.64 6.26 -3.40
N THR A 179 27.74 5.55 -3.19
CA THR A 179 28.96 6.09 -2.57
C THR A 179 30.09 6.12 -3.58
N ASN A 180 30.78 7.27 -3.70
CA ASN A 180 32.01 7.37 -4.49
C ASN A 180 33.20 6.83 -3.69
N THR A 181 33.58 5.58 -3.99
CA THR A 181 34.71 4.88 -3.38
C THR A 181 36.05 5.15 -4.07
N GLY A 182 36.03 5.82 -5.22
CA GLY A 182 37.23 6.18 -5.98
C GLY A 182 37.86 7.49 -5.53
N SER A 183 38.99 7.84 -6.17
CA SER A 183 39.72 9.09 -5.90
C SER A 183 39.28 10.28 -6.77
N ASN A 184 38.52 10.02 -7.85
CA ASN A 184 38.04 11.04 -8.77
C ASN A 184 36.55 11.30 -8.55
N THR A 185 36.10 12.54 -8.77
CA THR A 185 34.68 12.92 -8.69
C THR A 185 33.83 12.12 -9.69
N ALA A 186 32.77 11.47 -9.20
CA ALA A 186 31.76 10.82 -10.03
C ALA A 186 30.70 11.85 -10.46
N LEU A 187 30.27 11.78 -11.73
CA LEU A 187 29.37 12.77 -12.34
C LEU A 187 28.11 12.13 -12.92
N ASN A 188 26.96 12.75 -12.66
CA ASN A 188 25.64 12.41 -13.19
C ASN A 188 25.26 10.94 -12.97
N VAL A 189 25.42 10.45 -11.74
CA VAL A 189 25.09 9.05 -11.42
C VAL A 189 23.57 8.88 -11.40
N MET A 190 23.06 7.94 -12.20
CA MET A 190 21.64 7.63 -12.32
C MET A 190 21.44 6.12 -12.54
N ALA A 191 20.26 5.57 -12.24
CA ALA A 191 19.90 4.23 -12.67
C ALA A 191 19.24 4.23 -14.06
N SER A 192 19.44 3.13 -14.77
CA SER A 192 18.75 2.79 -16.01
C SER A 192 17.59 1.83 -15.68
N LEU A 193 16.36 2.29 -15.89
CA LEU A 193 15.15 1.51 -15.67
C LEU A 193 14.76 0.75 -16.95
N PRO A 194 14.58 -0.58 -16.91
CA PRO A 194 14.09 -1.34 -18.05
C PRO A 194 12.61 -0.98 -18.36
N PRO A 195 12.12 -1.23 -19.59
CA PRO A 195 10.75 -0.91 -19.99
C PRO A 195 9.65 -1.42 -19.06
N ALA A 196 9.87 -2.58 -18.41
CA ALA A 196 8.95 -3.13 -17.42
C ALA A 196 8.73 -2.23 -16.19
N LEU A 197 9.72 -1.42 -15.80
CA LEU A 197 9.63 -0.51 -14.65
C LEU A 197 9.29 0.94 -15.04
N MET A 198 9.59 1.37 -16.27
CA MET A 198 9.50 2.78 -16.67
C MET A 198 8.08 3.37 -16.61
N SER A 199 7.02 2.54 -16.65
CA SER A 199 5.64 2.97 -16.48
C SER A 199 5.26 3.24 -15.02
N ASP A 200 5.90 2.55 -14.08
CA ASP A 200 5.45 2.44 -12.68
C ASP A 200 6.43 3.01 -11.66
N VAL A 201 7.70 3.15 -12.06
CA VAL A 201 8.79 3.63 -11.22
C VAL A 201 9.40 4.85 -11.88
N THR A 202 9.39 5.96 -11.14
CA THR A 202 10.15 7.17 -11.50
C THR A 202 11.39 7.26 -10.63
N GLN A 203 12.43 7.92 -11.13
CA GLN A 203 13.66 8.16 -10.40
C GLN A 203 13.95 9.66 -10.29
N ASP A 204 14.35 10.11 -9.11
CA ASP A 204 15.03 11.38 -8.87
C ASP A 204 16.48 11.12 -8.44
N ALA A 205 17.42 11.64 -9.23
CA ALA A 205 18.87 11.55 -9.01
C ALA A 205 19.52 12.93 -8.87
N SER A 206 18.74 13.96 -8.54
CA SER A 206 19.18 15.35 -8.47
C SER A 206 20.37 15.56 -7.52
N ASN A 207 20.41 14.82 -6.41
CA ASN A 207 21.52 14.85 -5.44
C ASN A 207 22.77 14.04 -5.87
N CYS A 208 22.70 13.30 -6.98
CA CYS A 208 23.77 12.45 -7.51
C CYS A 208 24.48 13.05 -8.75
N ALA A 209 24.23 14.33 -9.04
CA ALA A 209 24.83 15.02 -10.18
C ALA A 209 26.36 15.20 -10.04
N ILE A 210 26.85 15.48 -8.84
CA ILE A 210 28.28 15.63 -8.54
C ILE A 210 28.55 14.93 -7.21
N LEU A 211 29.39 13.89 -7.24
CA LEU A 211 29.73 13.10 -6.05
C LEU A 211 31.24 13.03 -5.90
N ILE A 212 31.81 13.85 -5.02
CA ILE A 212 33.26 13.86 -4.75
C ILE A 212 33.71 12.59 -4.01
N ALA A 213 35.01 12.31 -3.99
CA ALA A 213 35.56 11.11 -3.36
C ALA A 213 35.15 11.01 -1.87
N GLY A 214 34.60 9.86 -1.46
CA GLY A 214 34.15 9.58 -0.09
C GLY A 214 32.70 9.99 0.23
N GLU A 215 32.06 10.81 -0.61
CA GLU A 215 30.67 11.24 -0.40
C GLU A 215 29.65 10.20 -0.86
N SER A 216 28.42 10.32 -0.35
CA SER A 216 27.27 9.50 -0.74
C SER A 216 26.06 10.34 -1.16
N CYS A 217 25.27 9.84 -2.10
CA CYS A 217 24.01 10.44 -2.55
C CYS A 217 22.89 9.38 -2.62
N ASN A 218 21.63 9.82 -2.75
CA ASN A 218 20.46 8.93 -2.80
C ASN A 218 19.78 8.98 -4.17
N LEU A 219 19.73 7.86 -4.87
CA LEU A 219 18.78 7.70 -5.97
C LEU A 219 17.40 7.43 -5.39
N HIS A 220 16.48 8.38 -5.47
CA HIS A 220 15.10 8.24 -4.99
C HIS A 220 14.23 7.62 -6.08
N PHE A 221 13.49 6.58 -5.73
CA PHE A 221 12.53 5.91 -6.60
C PHE A 221 11.13 6.11 -6.03
N THR A 222 10.18 6.50 -6.89
CA THR A 222 8.76 6.65 -6.53
C THR A 222 7.93 5.66 -7.34
N VAL A 223 7.07 4.91 -6.65
CA VAL A 223 6.21 3.90 -7.25
C VAL A 223 4.77 4.35 -7.33
N ASN A 224 4.13 4.08 -8.47
CA ASN A 224 2.72 4.37 -8.68
C ASN A 224 1.87 3.16 -8.26
N ALA A 225 1.67 2.11 -9.07
CA ALA A 225 0.64 1.11 -8.71
C ALA A 225 0.75 -0.27 -9.36
N GLN A 226 1.94 -0.81 -9.65
CA GLN A 226 2.06 -2.21 -10.13
C GLN A 226 3.08 -3.00 -9.32
N SER A 227 2.72 -4.24 -8.97
CA SER A 227 3.68 -5.21 -8.46
C SER A 227 4.51 -5.75 -9.62
N HIS A 228 5.81 -5.86 -9.43
CA HIS A 228 6.76 -6.35 -10.42
C HIS A 228 7.66 -7.40 -9.77
N PRO A 229 7.98 -8.49 -10.50
CA PRO A 229 8.99 -9.42 -10.02
C PRO A 229 10.33 -8.69 -9.82
N PRO A 230 11.26 -9.27 -9.06
CA PRO A 230 12.60 -8.73 -8.92
C PRO A 230 13.22 -8.42 -10.29
N THR A 231 13.44 -7.14 -10.55
CA THR A 231 13.85 -6.62 -11.86
C THR A 231 15.20 -5.95 -11.73
N ALA A 232 16.16 -6.40 -12.54
CA ALA A 232 17.51 -5.86 -12.55
C ALA A 232 17.54 -4.45 -13.18
N ILE A 233 18.31 -3.57 -12.56
CA ILE A 233 18.64 -2.22 -13.02
C ILE A 233 20.17 -2.06 -12.99
N THR A 234 20.67 -1.09 -13.75
CA THR A 234 22.09 -0.71 -13.70
C THR A 234 22.24 0.73 -13.27
N ILE A 235 23.27 1.03 -12.48
CA ILE A 235 23.58 2.37 -11.97
C ILE A 235 24.94 2.77 -12.49
N ALA A 236 25.01 3.92 -13.14
CA ALA A 236 26.24 4.47 -13.68
C ALA A 236 26.15 6.00 -13.78
N GLY A 237 27.29 6.66 -13.62
CA GLY A 237 27.51 8.04 -14.00
C GLY A 237 28.28 8.14 -15.31
N THR A 238 28.38 9.35 -15.83
CA THR A 238 29.06 9.66 -17.11
C THR A 238 30.54 9.27 -17.15
N ASN A 239 31.19 9.06 -16.00
CA ASN A 239 32.61 8.70 -15.88
C ASN A 239 32.89 7.59 -14.87
N THR A 240 31.88 6.80 -14.47
CA THR A 240 32.00 5.79 -13.42
C THR A 240 31.96 4.36 -13.98
N ASN A 241 32.32 3.37 -13.16
CA ASN A 241 31.92 1.98 -13.41
C ASN A 241 30.39 1.82 -13.34
N THR A 242 29.89 0.72 -13.90
CA THR A 242 28.48 0.31 -13.78
C THR A 242 28.31 -0.66 -12.63
N VAL A 243 27.30 -0.43 -11.79
CA VAL A 243 26.93 -1.31 -10.68
C VAL A 243 25.53 -1.86 -10.93
N GLY A 244 25.33 -3.16 -10.73
CA GLY A 244 24.00 -3.78 -10.82
C GLY A 244 23.22 -3.61 -9.52
N ALA A 245 21.92 -3.40 -9.62
CA ALA A 245 20.99 -3.42 -8.51
C ALA A 245 19.69 -4.11 -8.94
N THR A 246 18.84 -4.48 -7.99
CA THR A 246 17.51 -5.06 -8.25
C THR A 246 16.44 -4.24 -7.55
N ILE A 247 15.34 -3.94 -8.24
CA ILE A 247 14.12 -3.36 -7.67
C ILE A 247 13.03 -4.44 -7.67
N THR A 248 12.35 -4.63 -6.55
CA THR A 248 11.19 -5.52 -6.43
C THR A 248 9.99 -4.72 -5.96
N LEU A 249 8.85 -4.90 -6.64
CA LEU A 249 7.60 -4.27 -6.24
C LEU A 249 6.60 -5.32 -5.76
N THR A 250 6.27 -5.34 -4.48
CA THR A 250 5.39 -6.37 -3.91
C THR A 250 4.39 -5.78 -2.92
N LEU A 251 3.23 -6.43 -2.81
CA LEU A 251 2.31 -6.18 -1.70
C LEU A 251 2.93 -6.73 -0.41
N PRO A 252 2.94 -5.95 0.68
CA PRO A 252 3.47 -6.43 1.94
C PRO A 252 2.59 -7.57 2.46
N TYR A 253 3.19 -8.71 2.78
CA TYR A 253 2.48 -9.79 3.44
C TYR A 253 2.23 -9.42 4.90
N VAL A 254 1.02 -9.69 5.36
CA VAL A 254 0.56 -9.35 6.70
C VAL A 254 -0.14 -10.53 7.34
N THR A 255 -0.32 -10.46 8.65
CA THR A 255 -1.05 -11.49 9.41
C THR A 255 -2.37 -10.95 9.96
N ASN A 256 -3.35 -11.82 10.18
CA ASN A 256 -4.64 -11.43 10.77
C ASN A 256 -4.61 -11.34 12.31
N GLY A 257 -3.43 -11.44 12.93
CA GLY A 257 -3.27 -11.51 14.38
C GLY A 257 -1.89 -11.03 14.84
N THR A 258 -1.62 -11.02 16.13
CA THR A 258 -0.37 -10.43 16.65
C THR A 258 0.83 -11.33 16.38
N VAL A 259 1.95 -10.76 15.92
CA VAL A 259 3.24 -11.46 15.80
C VAL A 259 4.08 -11.19 17.06
N ASN A 260 4.43 -12.26 17.78
CA ASN A 260 5.15 -12.20 19.06
C ASN A 260 6.63 -12.58 18.94
N ALA A 261 7.01 -13.29 17.88
CA ALA A 261 8.38 -13.72 17.63
C ALA A 261 8.70 -13.58 16.14
N VAL A 262 9.92 -13.09 15.85
CA VAL A 262 10.48 -12.98 14.49
C VAL A 262 11.92 -13.45 14.58
N VAL A 263 12.33 -14.35 13.70
CA VAL A 263 13.74 -14.77 13.56
C VAL A 263 14.12 -14.84 12.09
N LEU A 264 15.29 -14.29 11.77
CA LEU A 264 15.87 -14.32 10.43
C LEU A 264 16.79 -15.53 10.29
N ASP A 265 16.57 -16.32 9.26
CA ASP A 265 17.50 -17.32 8.75
C ASP A 265 18.17 -16.77 7.49
N ALA A 266 19.28 -16.06 7.72
CA ALA A 266 20.03 -15.41 6.66
C ALA A 266 20.66 -16.42 5.68
N ALA A 267 20.89 -17.67 6.09
CA ALA A 267 21.49 -18.68 5.24
C ALA A 267 20.53 -19.15 4.14
N ASN A 268 19.24 -19.23 4.45
CA ASN A 268 18.20 -19.67 3.52
C ASN A 268 17.31 -18.53 2.98
N ASN A 269 17.62 -17.27 3.34
CA ASN A 269 16.81 -16.09 3.00
C ASN A 269 15.35 -16.21 3.47
N PHE A 270 15.13 -16.72 4.68
CA PHE A 270 13.80 -16.90 5.26
C PHE A 270 13.60 -16.13 6.56
N ILE A 271 12.35 -15.77 6.84
CA ILE A 271 11.92 -15.24 8.13
C ILE A 271 10.86 -16.17 8.68
N TYR A 272 11.05 -16.57 9.92
CA TYR A 272 10.05 -17.32 10.67
C TYR A 272 9.32 -16.33 11.58
N ILE A 273 7.99 -16.34 11.51
CA ILE A 273 7.13 -15.55 12.37
C ILE A 273 6.30 -16.48 13.24
N GLY A 274 6.16 -16.12 14.52
CA GLY A 274 5.38 -16.84 15.51
C GLY A 274 4.46 -15.88 16.26
N GLY A 275 3.23 -16.28 16.55
CA GLY A 275 2.28 -15.37 17.17
C GLY A 275 0.91 -15.98 17.42
N ALA A 276 -0.10 -15.12 17.49
CA ALA A 276 -1.51 -15.45 17.63
C ALA A 276 -2.26 -15.01 16.36
N PHE A 277 -2.03 -15.72 15.26
CA PHE A 277 -2.64 -15.49 13.94
C PHE A 277 -3.06 -16.81 13.30
N SER A 278 -3.96 -16.79 12.32
CA SER A 278 -4.44 -17.97 11.60
C SER A 278 -4.27 -17.89 10.09
N LEU A 279 -3.98 -16.70 9.57
CA LEU A 279 -3.86 -16.42 8.15
C LEU A 279 -2.71 -15.45 7.89
N VAL A 280 -1.99 -15.66 6.79
CA VAL A 280 -0.97 -14.76 6.25
C VAL A 280 -1.28 -14.52 4.78
N GLY A 281 -1.26 -13.27 4.33
CA GLY A 281 -1.57 -12.96 2.93
C GLY A 281 -1.18 -11.55 2.51
N PRO A 282 -1.25 -11.24 1.21
CA PRO A 282 -0.90 -9.93 0.67
C PRO A 282 -1.89 -8.86 1.13
N ASN A 283 -1.37 -7.80 1.74
CA ASN A 283 -2.18 -6.66 2.17
C ASN A 283 -2.77 -5.93 0.96
N VAL A 284 -4.10 -5.97 0.82
CA VAL A 284 -4.84 -5.24 -0.21
C VAL A 284 -5.71 -4.14 0.39
N GLY A 285 -5.63 -3.92 1.71
CA GLY A 285 -6.48 -2.97 2.41
C GLY A 285 -7.94 -3.40 2.47
N ASN A 286 -8.83 -2.44 2.71
CA ASN A 286 -10.27 -2.67 2.91
C ASN A 286 -11.10 -2.71 1.61
N GLY A 287 -10.44 -2.64 0.44
CA GLY A 287 -11.09 -2.67 -0.86
C GLY A 287 -10.15 -3.10 -1.98
N VAL A 288 -10.62 -3.97 -2.88
CA VAL A 288 -9.79 -4.47 -3.98
C VAL A 288 -10.66 -4.93 -5.16
N PRO A 289 -10.25 -4.67 -6.43
CA PRO A 289 -10.87 -5.27 -7.60
C PRO A 289 -10.40 -6.71 -7.79
N LEU A 290 -11.32 -7.60 -8.14
CA LEU A 290 -11.06 -9.02 -8.37
C LEU A 290 -11.35 -9.39 -9.81
N ASP A 291 -10.50 -10.24 -10.35
CA ASP A 291 -10.74 -10.83 -11.65
C ASP A 291 -11.93 -11.80 -11.49
N ASN A 292 -12.96 -11.63 -12.31
CA ASN A 292 -14.21 -12.37 -12.19
C ASN A 292 -14.05 -13.87 -12.54
N SER A 293 -12.92 -14.27 -13.14
CA SER A 293 -12.64 -15.66 -13.53
C SER A 293 -11.79 -16.39 -12.49
N THR A 294 -10.76 -15.73 -11.96
CA THR A 294 -9.77 -16.32 -11.05
C THR A 294 -10.05 -16.01 -9.57
N GLY A 295 -10.70 -14.88 -9.28
CA GLY A 295 -10.90 -14.39 -7.91
C GLY A 295 -9.64 -13.82 -7.28
N LEU A 296 -8.60 -13.59 -8.08
CA LEU A 296 -7.37 -12.94 -7.63
C LEU A 296 -7.52 -11.41 -7.73
N PRO A 297 -6.85 -10.66 -6.85
CA PRO A 297 -6.69 -9.21 -6.98
C PRO A 297 -6.20 -8.80 -8.38
N VAL A 298 -6.92 -7.86 -9.02
CA VAL A 298 -6.53 -7.25 -10.30
C VAL A 298 -5.55 -6.12 -10.01
N ALA A 299 -4.27 -6.35 -10.30
CA ALA A 299 -3.19 -5.40 -10.07
C ALA A 299 -3.13 -4.87 -8.62
N THR A 300 -2.26 -3.90 -8.34
CA THR A 300 -2.26 -3.24 -7.03
C THR A 300 -3.11 -1.97 -7.10
N TYR A 301 -4.04 -1.89 -6.16
CA TYR A 301 -5.08 -0.88 -6.09
C TYR A 301 -4.82 0.00 -4.86
N PRO A 302 -5.27 1.27 -4.82
CA PRO A 302 -5.03 2.15 -3.69
C PRO A 302 -5.55 1.53 -2.39
N LEU A 303 -4.66 1.40 -1.40
CA LEU A 303 -5.03 0.90 -0.09
C LEU A 303 -6.04 1.86 0.57
N VAL A 304 -7.21 1.33 0.90
CA VAL A 304 -8.22 2.05 1.68
C VAL A 304 -8.00 1.74 3.16
N ASN A 305 -7.89 2.79 3.99
CA ASN A 305 -7.40 2.66 5.36
C ASN A 305 -8.45 2.27 6.42
N ALA A 306 -9.70 2.10 6.02
CA ALA A 306 -10.82 1.65 6.86
C ALA A 306 -11.95 1.05 6.01
N VAL A 307 -13.00 0.59 6.68
CA VAL A 307 -14.10 -0.18 6.10
C VAL A 307 -14.77 0.54 4.92
N ILE A 308 -14.99 -0.21 3.84
CA ILE A 308 -15.85 0.19 2.71
C ILE A 308 -17.22 -0.46 2.90
N HIS A 309 -18.26 0.35 2.88
CA HIS A 309 -19.65 -0.07 3.05
C HIS A 309 -20.46 -0.03 1.76
N ALA A 310 -20.02 0.74 0.76
CA ALA A 310 -20.71 0.86 -0.52
C ALA A 310 -19.73 1.00 -1.67
N VAL A 311 -20.04 0.38 -2.80
CA VAL A 311 -19.24 0.39 -4.02
C VAL A 311 -20.20 0.45 -5.21
N VAL A 312 -19.96 1.35 -6.15
CA VAL A 312 -20.70 1.41 -7.42
C VAL A 312 -19.71 1.67 -8.56
N ALA A 313 -19.89 0.97 -9.69
CA ALA A 313 -19.08 1.17 -10.87
C ALA A 313 -19.32 2.56 -11.50
N ASP A 314 -18.29 3.18 -12.04
CA ASP A 314 -18.38 4.47 -12.74
C ASP A 314 -18.85 4.34 -14.21
N GLY A 315 -18.88 3.11 -14.75
CA GLY A 315 -19.20 2.80 -16.14
C GLY A 315 -18.02 2.91 -17.12
N ASN A 316 -16.84 3.35 -16.67
CA ASN A 316 -15.61 3.52 -17.45
C ASN A 316 -14.45 2.64 -16.94
N GLY A 317 -14.74 1.68 -16.05
CA GLY A 317 -13.78 0.74 -15.47
C GLY A 317 -13.31 1.11 -14.07
N GLY A 318 -13.67 2.29 -13.59
CA GLY A 318 -13.43 2.80 -12.24
C GLY A 318 -14.61 2.57 -11.29
N TRP A 319 -14.50 3.14 -10.08
CA TRP A 319 -15.36 2.87 -8.95
C TRP A 319 -15.55 4.09 -8.06
N TYR A 320 -16.79 4.35 -7.65
CA TYR A 320 -17.10 5.17 -6.49
C TYR A 320 -17.17 4.29 -5.25
N ILE A 321 -16.43 4.66 -4.21
CA ILE A 321 -16.40 3.93 -2.94
C ILE A 321 -16.88 4.82 -1.79
N GLY A 322 -17.68 4.25 -0.90
CA GLY A 322 -18.23 4.88 0.29
C GLY A 322 -17.96 4.05 1.53
N GLY A 323 -17.59 4.67 2.64
CA GLY A 323 -17.24 3.94 3.86
C GLY A 323 -16.93 4.82 5.05
N SER A 324 -16.08 4.33 5.94
CA SER A 324 -15.59 5.04 7.14
C SER A 324 -14.10 5.42 7.04
N PHE A 325 -13.53 5.37 5.84
CA PHE A 325 -12.12 5.63 5.57
C PHE A 325 -11.79 7.13 5.58
N THR A 326 -10.52 7.44 5.83
CA THR A 326 -9.98 8.81 5.81
C THR A 326 -8.84 8.98 4.81
N ASN A 327 -8.39 7.88 4.20
CA ASN A 327 -7.31 7.87 3.24
C ASN A 327 -7.49 6.73 2.23
N VAL A 328 -7.20 7.02 0.96
CA VAL A 328 -7.23 6.07 -0.16
C VAL A 328 -5.94 6.26 -0.94
N GLY A 329 -5.09 5.25 -1.00
CA GLY A 329 -3.85 5.29 -1.79
C GLY A 329 -2.85 6.37 -1.35
N GLY A 330 -2.81 6.72 -0.06
CA GLY A 330 -1.97 7.81 0.46
C GLY A 330 -2.67 9.18 0.44
N GLU A 331 -3.74 9.33 -0.34
CA GLU A 331 -4.47 10.58 -0.49
C GLU A 331 -5.55 10.76 0.59
N PRO A 332 -5.63 11.93 1.27
CA PRO A 332 -6.71 12.23 2.20
C PRO A 332 -8.07 12.21 1.48
N ARG A 333 -8.92 11.26 1.84
CA ARG A 333 -10.28 11.08 1.32
C ARG A 333 -11.18 10.64 2.45
N ASN A 334 -12.09 11.50 2.88
CA ASN A 334 -13.01 11.18 3.96
C ASN A 334 -14.30 10.57 3.39
N SER A 335 -14.46 9.28 3.65
CA SER A 335 -15.67 8.45 3.51
C SER A 335 -16.29 8.35 2.12
N LEU A 336 -15.78 9.07 1.13
CA LEU A 336 -16.22 9.05 -0.26
C LEU A 336 -15.02 9.33 -1.18
N ALA A 337 -14.78 8.45 -2.16
CA ALA A 337 -13.70 8.60 -3.13
C ALA A 337 -14.10 8.04 -4.51
N HIS A 338 -13.44 8.54 -5.54
CA HIS A 338 -13.50 8.03 -6.91
C HIS A 338 -12.14 7.44 -7.27
N ILE A 339 -12.16 6.24 -7.84
CA ILE A 339 -10.96 5.52 -8.28
C ILE A 339 -11.14 5.25 -9.76
N LEU A 340 -10.17 5.69 -10.56
CA LEU A 340 -10.24 5.68 -12.02
C LEU A 340 -10.05 4.26 -12.56
N GLY A 341 -10.40 4.05 -13.84
CA GLY A 341 -10.27 2.75 -14.50
C GLY A 341 -8.84 2.24 -14.66
N ASP A 342 -7.83 3.10 -14.48
CA ASP A 342 -6.41 2.71 -14.40
C ASP A 342 -5.97 2.30 -12.98
N GLY A 343 -6.88 2.35 -12.01
CA GLY A 343 -6.64 2.04 -10.60
C GLY A 343 -6.10 3.21 -9.77
N SER A 344 -5.88 4.39 -10.35
CA SER A 344 -5.41 5.56 -9.60
C SER A 344 -6.56 6.29 -8.88
N VAL A 345 -6.24 6.98 -7.78
CA VAL A 345 -7.22 7.82 -7.08
C VAL A 345 -7.48 9.07 -7.90
N ASP A 346 -8.75 9.41 -8.13
CA ASP A 346 -9.11 10.66 -8.77
C ASP A 346 -8.75 11.84 -7.84
N LEU A 347 -7.71 12.58 -8.21
CA LEU A 347 -7.23 13.73 -7.45
C LEU A 347 -8.15 14.95 -7.53
N THR A 348 -8.98 15.02 -8.57
CA THR A 348 -9.88 16.15 -8.81
C THR A 348 -11.25 15.98 -8.16
N TRP A 349 -11.61 14.75 -7.80
CA TRP A 349 -12.89 14.42 -7.19
C TRP A 349 -12.74 14.16 -5.68
N ASN A 350 -13.01 15.20 -4.87
CA ASN A 350 -12.92 15.12 -3.40
C ASN A 350 -14.12 15.79 -2.70
N PRO A 351 -15.24 15.06 -2.52
CA PRO A 351 -16.43 15.60 -1.88
C PRO A 351 -16.27 15.83 -0.38
N ASN A 352 -15.30 15.17 0.26
CA ASN A 352 -14.91 15.36 1.65
C ASN A 352 -16.07 15.36 2.66
N VAL A 353 -16.52 14.17 3.07
CA VAL A 353 -17.50 14.00 4.15
C VAL A 353 -16.88 14.43 5.49
N ASN A 354 -17.69 14.93 6.43
CA ASN A 354 -17.18 15.31 7.76
C ASN A 354 -16.43 14.18 8.46
N VAL A 355 -15.41 14.52 9.25
CA VAL A 355 -14.63 13.57 10.04
C VAL A 355 -15.57 12.76 10.95
N GLY A 356 -15.38 11.43 10.97
CA GLY A 356 -16.23 10.48 11.69
C GLY A 356 -17.57 10.16 11.00
N GLY A 357 -17.90 10.84 9.90
CA GLY A 357 -19.05 10.49 9.07
C GLY A 357 -18.81 9.19 8.29
N THR A 358 -19.86 8.43 8.03
CA THR A 358 -19.79 7.15 7.29
C THR A 358 -20.77 7.17 6.13
N VAL A 359 -20.31 6.84 4.93
CA VAL A 359 -21.19 6.59 3.78
C VAL A 359 -21.52 5.10 3.75
N LEU A 360 -22.80 4.76 3.89
CA LEU A 360 -23.32 3.39 3.94
C LEU A 360 -23.91 2.92 2.62
N ALA A 361 -24.34 3.86 1.76
CA ALA A 361 -24.97 3.56 0.49
C ALA A 361 -24.54 4.54 -0.59
N LEU A 362 -24.37 4.03 -1.80
CA LEU A 362 -24.12 4.81 -3.00
C LEU A 362 -25.13 4.43 -4.08
N ALA A 363 -25.58 5.41 -4.84
CA ALA A 363 -26.29 5.20 -6.10
C ALA A 363 -25.86 6.26 -7.11
N VAL A 364 -25.74 5.87 -8.37
CA VAL A 364 -25.17 6.73 -9.41
C VAL A 364 -26.20 6.91 -10.54
N SER A 365 -26.27 8.14 -11.04
CA SER A 365 -26.97 8.52 -12.28
C SER A 365 -25.93 9.04 -13.29
N SER A 366 -26.36 9.41 -14.50
CA SER A 366 -25.45 9.92 -15.53
C SER A 366 -24.70 11.20 -15.14
N THR A 367 -25.17 11.96 -14.15
CA THR A 367 -24.59 13.26 -13.76
C THR A 367 -24.24 13.35 -12.28
N THR A 368 -24.70 12.42 -11.45
CA THR A 368 -24.74 12.61 -10.00
C THR A 368 -24.50 11.32 -9.24
N VAL A 369 -23.62 11.39 -8.25
CA VAL A 369 -23.41 10.37 -7.22
C VAL A 369 -24.22 10.76 -5.98
N TYR A 370 -25.17 9.92 -5.62
CA TYR A 370 -25.95 10.06 -4.38
C TYR A 370 -25.28 9.24 -3.28
N ALA A 371 -25.07 9.87 -2.12
CA ALA A 371 -24.46 9.24 -0.95
C ALA A 371 -25.44 9.27 0.23
N GLY A 372 -25.67 8.11 0.83
CA GLY A 372 -26.49 7.93 2.03
C GLY A 372 -25.65 7.35 3.16
N GLY A 373 -25.91 7.73 4.40
CA GLY A 373 -25.16 7.19 5.53
C GLY A 373 -25.44 7.87 6.85
N VAL A 374 -24.40 7.99 7.67
CA VAL A 374 -24.40 8.66 8.97
C VAL A 374 -23.37 9.79 8.92
N PHE A 375 -23.81 10.99 8.56
CA PHE A 375 -22.95 12.17 8.43
C PHE A 375 -23.78 13.45 8.53
N THR A 376 -23.13 14.58 8.78
CA THR A 376 -23.78 15.88 8.97
C THR A 376 -23.38 16.91 7.93
N SER A 377 -22.25 16.73 7.24
CA SER A 377 -21.84 17.59 6.13
C SER A 377 -21.01 16.85 5.09
N VAL A 378 -21.05 17.39 3.87
CA VAL A 378 -20.22 17.00 2.72
C VAL A 378 -19.74 18.28 2.06
N GLY A 379 -18.46 18.38 1.71
CA GLY A 379 -17.89 19.56 1.06
C GLY A 379 -18.02 20.84 1.91
N GLY A 380 -18.05 20.70 3.24
CA GLY A 380 -18.32 21.79 4.18
C GLY A 380 -19.78 22.27 4.21
N GLN A 381 -20.66 21.74 3.36
CA GLN A 381 -22.08 22.07 3.30
C GLN A 381 -22.89 21.14 4.21
N ALA A 382 -23.85 21.69 4.96
CA ALA A 382 -24.74 20.90 5.81
C ALA A 382 -25.58 19.93 4.97
N ARG A 383 -25.38 18.63 5.18
CA ARG A 383 -26.04 17.52 4.48
C ARG A 383 -26.25 16.40 5.49
N SER A 384 -27.44 16.34 6.09
CA SER A 384 -27.71 15.33 7.11
C SER A 384 -28.07 14.00 6.45
N ASN A 385 -27.18 13.02 6.63
CA ASN A 385 -27.35 11.60 6.31
C ASN A 385 -27.60 11.25 4.82
N ILE A 386 -27.77 12.25 3.95
CA ILE A 386 -27.94 12.08 2.52
C ILE A 386 -27.44 13.31 1.75
N ALA A 387 -26.71 13.09 0.66
CA ALA A 387 -26.13 14.12 -0.18
C ALA A 387 -26.10 13.69 -1.65
N ALA A 388 -25.96 14.68 -2.54
CA ALA A 388 -25.74 14.47 -3.96
C ALA A 388 -24.52 15.26 -4.42
N VAL A 389 -23.66 14.59 -5.16
CA VAL A 389 -22.36 15.09 -5.62
C VAL A 389 -22.33 15.03 -7.14
N ASP A 390 -21.84 16.09 -7.77
CA ASP A 390 -21.63 16.13 -9.20
C ASP A 390 -20.56 15.12 -9.62
N ILE A 391 -20.88 14.30 -10.62
CA ILE A 391 -20.04 13.16 -11.02
C ILE A 391 -18.70 13.61 -11.62
N THR A 392 -18.64 14.81 -12.22
CA THR A 392 -17.45 15.30 -12.93
C THR A 392 -16.54 16.09 -12.01
N THR A 393 -17.12 16.91 -11.13
CA THR A 393 -16.37 17.90 -10.33
C THR A 393 -16.19 17.50 -8.87
N GLY A 394 -16.95 16.52 -8.37
CA GLY A 394 -16.94 16.16 -6.94
C GLY A 394 -17.59 17.20 -6.03
N ASN A 395 -18.19 18.24 -6.61
CA ASN A 395 -18.85 19.29 -5.85
C ASN A 395 -20.22 18.84 -5.35
N VAL A 396 -20.54 19.22 -4.12
CA VAL A 396 -21.88 18.99 -3.55
C VAL A 396 -22.91 19.87 -4.26
N THR A 397 -23.98 19.25 -4.74
CA THR A 397 -25.06 19.94 -5.46
C THR A 397 -26.03 20.63 -4.50
N ALA A 398 -26.98 21.43 -5.02
CA ALA A 398 -28.03 22.07 -4.21
C ALA A 398 -29.06 21.08 -3.62
N TRP A 399 -29.08 19.83 -4.09
CA TRP A 399 -30.01 18.80 -3.64
C TRP A 399 -29.75 18.43 -2.17
N ASN A 400 -30.72 18.72 -1.30
CA ASN A 400 -30.61 18.51 0.15
C ASN A 400 -31.94 18.03 0.79
N PRO A 401 -32.21 16.72 0.77
CA PRO A 401 -33.39 16.14 1.41
C PRO A 401 -33.35 16.16 2.94
N ASN A 402 -32.18 16.29 3.56
CA ASN A 402 -32.02 16.40 5.01
C ASN A 402 -32.73 15.30 5.83
N ALA A 403 -32.23 14.06 5.76
CA ALA A 403 -32.85 12.92 6.47
C ALA A 403 -32.59 13.00 7.99
N SER A 404 -33.60 12.72 8.82
CA SER A 404 -33.49 12.83 10.29
C SER A 404 -32.62 11.77 10.96
N SER A 405 -32.28 10.70 10.24
CA SER A 405 -31.43 9.61 10.74
C SER A 405 -30.77 8.90 9.56
N SER A 406 -30.09 7.79 9.82
CA SER A 406 -29.27 7.08 8.83
C SER A 406 -30.05 6.68 7.57
N VAL A 407 -29.36 6.80 6.42
CA VAL A 407 -29.79 6.24 5.13
C VAL A 407 -28.89 5.06 4.82
N THR A 408 -29.45 3.86 4.78
CA THR A 408 -28.70 2.60 4.66
C THR A 408 -28.74 2.00 3.27
N ALA A 409 -29.70 2.40 2.42
CA ALA A 409 -29.73 2.01 1.01
C ALA A 409 -30.28 3.15 0.14
N LEU A 410 -29.78 3.19 -1.10
CA LEU A 410 -30.20 4.12 -2.15
C LEU A 410 -30.42 3.35 -3.45
N ALA A 411 -31.44 3.73 -4.21
CA ALA A 411 -31.64 3.25 -5.56
C ALA A 411 -32.17 4.40 -6.44
N VAL A 412 -31.68 4.49 -7.68
CA VAL A 412 -32.08 5.55 -8.63
C VAL A 412 -32.81 4.92 -9.79
N SER A 413 -33.94 5.51 -10.18
CA SER A 413 -34.71 5.13 -11.36
C SER A 413 -35.28 6.38 -12.04
N GLY A 414 -34.72 6.75 -13.19
CA GLY A 414 -35.10 7.96 -13.92
C GLY A 414 -34.97 9.22 -13.06
N ALA A 415 -36.09 9.94 -12.87
CA ALA A 415 -36.14 11.18 -12.09
C ALA A 415 -36.38 10.95 -10.58
N THR A 416 -36.31 9.72 -10.09
CA THR A 416 -36.60 9.37 -8.69
C THR A 416 -35.42 8.72 -8.00
N VAL A 417 -35.12 9.20 -6.78
CA VAL A 417 -34.17 8.58 -5.85
C VAL A 417 -34.96 7.94 -4.71
N TYR A 418 -34.93 6.62 -4.62
CA TYR A 418 -35.47 5.89 -3.47
C TYR A 418 -34.41 5.82 -2.38
N ALA A 419 -34.79 6.16 -1.16
CA ALA A 419 -33.92 6.12 0.01
C ALA A 419 -34.59 5.31 1.13
N SER A 420 -33.82 4.49 1.82
CA SER A 420 -34.28 3.76 3.00
C SER A 420 -33.28 3.80 4.15
N GLY A 421 -33.74 3.51 5.36
CA GLY A 421 -32.90 3.41 6.55
C GLY A 421 -33.68 3.58 7.84
N THR A 422 -33.19 4.46 8.73
CA THR A 422 -33.76 4.67 10.06
C THR A 422 -34.46 6.01 10.28
N PHE A 423 -34.52 6.86 9.25
CA PHE A 423 -35.13 8.17 9.33
C PHE A 423 -36.66 8.13 9.51
N THR A 424 -37.22 9.23 9.98
CA THR A 424 -38.67 9.47 10.13
C THR A 424 -39.14 10.71 9.36
N THR A 425 -38.21 11.54 8.91
CA THR A 425 -38.47 12.69 8.03
C THR A 425 -37.36 12.79 6.99
N ILE A 426 -37.72 13.13 5.75
CA ILE A 426 -36.80 13.37 4.63
C ILE A 426 -37.54 14.16 3.54
N GLY A 427 -36.81 14.99 2.78
CA GLY A 427 -37.36 15.79 1.68
C GLY A 427 -38.45 16.77 2.13
N GLY A 428 -38.33 17.31 3.35
CA GLY A 428 -39.29 18.24 3.95
C GLY A 428 -40.60 17.61 4.42
N GLN A 429 -40.73 16.27 4.40
CA GLN A 429 -41.97 15.56 4.75
C GLN A 429 -41.72 14.46 5.79
N ALA A 430 -42.78 14.08 6.52
CA ALA A 430 -42.77 12.88 7.34
C ALA A 430 -42.77 11.63 6.44
N ARG A 431 -41.71 10.82 6.54
CA ARG A 431 -41.54 9.57 5.80
C ARG A 431 -40.79 8.60 6.69
N ASN A 432 -41.48 7.55 7.12
CA ASN A 432 -40.89 6.57 7.99
C ASN A 432 -40.11 5.54 7.18
N ARG A 433 -38.78 5.55 7.36
CA ARG A 433 -37.81 4.50 7.01
C ARG A 433 -37.62 4.22 5.52
N ILE A 434 -38.48 4.74 4.67
CA ILE A 434 -38.41 4.62 3.21
C ILE A 434 -39.10 5.82 2.55
N ALA A 435 -38.52 6.36 1.48
CA ALA A 435 -39.05 7.50 0.74
C ALA A 435 -38.61 7.48 -0.72
N ALA A 436 -39.38 8.15 -1.58
CA ALA A 436 -38.98 8.48 -2.94
C ALA A 436 -38.83 10.01 -3.05
N LEU A 437 -37.69 10.44 -3.58
CA LEU A 437 -37.29 11.83 -3.69
C LEU A 437 -37.18 12.22 -5.16
N ASP A 438 -37.57 13.44 -5.48
CA ASP A 438 -37.30 14.01 -6.79
C ASP A 438 -35.79 14.22 -6.99
N ALA A 439 -35.24 13.68 -8.08
CA ALA A 439 -33.80 13.67 -8.33
C ALA A 439 -33.20 15.06 -8.57
N SER A 440 -34.02 16.06 -8.92
CA SER A 440 -33.59 17.43 -9.20
C SER A 440 -33.69 18.36 -7.98
N THR A 441 -34.74 18.19 -7.18
CA THR A 441 -35.07 19.10 -6.06
C THR A 441 -34.76 18.52 -4.68
N GLY A 442 -34.78 17.19 -4.53
CA GLY A 442 -34.62 16.52 -3.23
C GLY A 442 -35.88 16.51 -2.36
N ASN A 443 -37.00 17.01 -2.88
CA ASN A 443 -38.28 16.98 -2.19
C ASN A 443 -38.86 15.57 -2.20
N ALA A 444 -39.54 15.18 -1.12
CA ALA A 444 -40.27 13.92 -1.08
C ALA A 444 -41.49 13.96 -2.02
N THR A 445 -41.65 12.93 -2.85
CA THR A 445 -42.80 12.75 -3.75
C THR A 445 -44.05 12.29 -2.99
N ALA A 446 -45.19 12.05 -3.64
CA ALA A 446 -46.39 11.52 -2.97
C ALA A 446 -46.23 10.07 -2.46
N TRP A 447 -45.21 9.33 -2.91
CA TRP A 447 -45.00 7.91 -2.62
C TRP A 447 -44.59 7.64 -1.17
N ASN A 448 -45.47 7.10 -0.33
CA ASN A 448 -45.27 6.90 1.11
C ASN A 448 -45.65 5.49 1.62
N PRO A 449 -44.73 4.51 1.55
CA PRO A 449 -45.00 3.16 2.06
C PRO A 449 -45.05 3.07 3.59
N ASN A 450 -44.46 4.03 4.31
CA ASN A 450 -44.56 4.14 5.77
C ASN A 450 -44.23 2.84 6.54
N ALA A 451 -42.98 2.35 6.43
CA ALA A 451 -42.58 1.12 7.12
C ALA A 451 -42.49 1.34 8.65
N ASN A 452 -42.89 0.33 9.43
CA ASN A 452 -42.91 0.44 10.89
C ASN A 452 -41.55 0.18 11.58
N ASN A 453 -40.55 -0.27 10.83
CA ASN A 453 -39.18 -0.50 11.32
C ASN A 453 -38.17 -0.29 10.19
N SER A 454 -36.87 -0.49 10.44
CA SER A 454 -35.82 -0.24 9.44
C SER A 454 -36.05 -0.99 8.14
N VAL A 455 -35.73 -0.32 7.04
CA VAL A 455 -35.64 -0.88 5.70
C VAL A 455 -34.18 -0.78 5.30
N ASP A 456 -33.52 -1.93 5.28
CA ASP A 456 -32.06 -2.04 5.21
C ASP A 456 -31.58 -2.20 3.75
N ALA A 457 -32.42 -2.71 2.84
CA ALA A 457 -32.11 -2.93 1.42
C ALA A 457 -33.23 -2.49 0.48
N LEU A 458 -32.86 -2.01 -0.71
CA LEU A 458 -33.75 -1.65 -1.81
C LEU A 458 -33.27 -2.26 -3.11
N ALA A 459 -34.19 -2.74 -3.95
CA ALA A 459 -33.92 -3.05 -5.35
C ALA A 459 -35.10 -2.60 -6.21
N VAL A 460 -34.83 -1.97 -7.37
CA VAL A 460 -35.87 -1.44 -8.26
C VAL A 460 -35.86 -2.21 -9.57
N SER A 461 -37.03 -2.66 -10.02
CA SER A 461 -37.18 -3.33 -11.31
C SER A 461 -38.52 -2.95 -11.95
N GLY A 462 -38.45 -2.21 -13.06
CA GLY A 462 -39.62 -1.69 -13.76
C GLY A 462 -40.52 -0.86 -12.84
N SER A 463 -41.77 -1.30 -12.67
CA SER A 463 -42.79 -0.66 -11.84
C SER A 463 -42.78 -1.11 -10.37
N THR A 464 -41.77 -1.87 -9.94
CA THR A 464 -41.73 -2.47 -8.59
C THR A 464 -40.48 -2.03 -7.82
N VAL A 465 -40.67 -1.65 -6.55
CA VAL A 465 -39.61 -1.42 -5.57
C VAL A 465 -39.65 -2.55 -4.54
N TYR A 466 -38.64 -3.40 -4.52
CA TYR A 466 -38.45 -4.41 -3.49
C TYR A 466 -37.74 -3.79 -2.28
N ALA A 467 -38.27 -4.07 -1.10
CA ALA A 467 -37.76 -3.57 0.17
C ALA A 467 -37.47 -4.74 1.11
N GLY A 468 -36.28 -4.77 1.69
CA GLY A 468 -35.84 -5.74 2.70
C GLY A 468 -35.43 -5.02 3.98
N GLY A 469 -35.65 -5.62 5.15
CA GLY A 469 -35.19 -5.05 6.41
C GLY A 469 -35.77 -5.71 7.63
N SER A 470 -36.10 -4.90 8.63
CA SER A 470 -36.57 -5.34 9.94
C SER A 470 -38.06 -5.08 10.24
N PHE A 471 -38.80 -4.55 9.27
CA PHE A 471 -40.23 -4.22 9.38
C PHE A 471 -41.15 -5.44 9.45
N THR A 472 -42.34 -5.21 9.98
CA THR A 472 -43.47 -6.16 9.97
C THR A 472 -44.71 -5.59 9.26
N SER A 473 -44.70 -4.31 8.90
CA SER A 473 -45.68 -3.69 8.02
C SER A 473 -45.05 -2.60 7.14
N ILE A 474 -45.53 -2.51 5.90
CA ILE A 474 -45.12 -1.53 4.89
C ILE A 474 -46.17 -1.48 3.76
N GLY A 475 -46.33 -0.32 3.11
CA GLY A 475 -47.25 -0.11 1.99
C GLY A 475 -48.72 -0.37 2.34
N GLY A 476 -49.11 -0.06 3.59
CA GLY A 476 -50.45 -0.27 4.11
C GLY A 476 -50.82 -1.74 4.44
N GLN A 477 -49.86 -2.67 4.34
CA GLN A 477 -50.11 -4.10 4.56
C GLN A 477 -49.12 -4.72 5.56
N ALA A 478 -49.50 -5.83 6.19
CA ALA A 478 -48.58 -6.66 6.96
C ALA A 478 -47.60 -7.38 6.03
N ARG A 479 -46.30 -7.19 6.26
CA ARG A 479 -45.21 -7.77 5.47
C ARG A 479 -44.02 -8.04 6.38
N SER A 480 -43.67 -9.30 6.53
CA SER A 480 -42.56 -9.70 7.40
C SER A 480 -41.23 -9.57 6.66
N ARG A 481 -40.48 -8.51 6.97
CA ARG A 481 -39.05 -8.30 6.64
C ARG A 481 -38.71 -8.15 5.14
N ILE A 482 -39.65 -8.43 4.24
CA ILE A 482 -39.50 -8.28 2.80
C ILE A 482 -40.84 -7.93 2.15
N ALA A 483 -40.83 -7.04 1.15
CA ALA A 483 -42.03 -6.60 0.44
C ALA A 483 -41.70 -6.15 -0.99
N ALA A 484 -42.69 -6.20 -1.87
CA ALA A 484 -42.68 -5.54 -3.17
C ALA A 484 -43.73 -4.42 -3.16
N LEU A 485 -43.33 -3.23 -3.56
CA LEU A 485 -44.13 -2.01 -3.55
C LEU A 485 -44.34 -1.52 -4.97
N ASP A 486 -45.54 -1.06 -5.27
CA ASP A 486 -45.81 -0.39 -6.55
C ASP A 486 -45.05 0.95 -6.60
N ALA A 487 -44.26 1.16 -7.66
CA ALA A 487 -43.37 2.31 -7.79
C ALA A 487 -44.12 3.65 -7.94
N SER A 488 -45.40 3.63 -8.31
CA SER A 488 -46.21 4.84 -8.50
C SER A 488 -47.01 5.22 -7.25
N THR A 489 -47.51 4.23 -6.51
CA THR A 489 -48.42 4.44 -5.37
C THR A 489 -47.77 4.21 -4.01
N GLY A 490 -46.76 3.35 -3.92
CA GLY A 490 -46.12 2.94 -2.66
C GLY A 490 -46.89 1.88 -1.88
N ASN A 491 -47.98 1.36 -2.45
CA ASN A 491 -48.76 0.28 -1.86
C ASN A 491 -48.03 -1.06 -2.02
N ALA A 492 -48.16 -1.93 -1.02
CA ALA A 492 -47.65 -3.29 -1.12
C ALA A 492 -48.45 -4.12 -2.13
N THR A 493 -47.76 -4.81 -3.04
CA THR A 493 -48.37 -5.71 -4.03
C THR A 493 -48.80 -7.05 -3.41
N ALA A 494 -49.35 -7.99 -4.19
CA ALA A 494 -49.70 -9.32 -3.69
C ALA A 494 -48.47 -10.16 -3.26
N TRP A 495 -47.26 -9.84 -3.73
CA TRP A 495 -46.04 -10.60 -3.50
C TRP A 495 -45.59 -10.59 -2.03
N ASN A 496 -45.72 -11.73 -1.31
CA ASN A 496 -45.46 -11.85 0.13
C ASN A 496 -44.61 -13.09 0.50
N PRO A 497 -43.28 -13.06 0.32
CA PRO A 497 -42.44 -14.20 0.65
C PRO A 497 -42.38 -14.50 2.15
N SER A 498 -42.49 -13.47 3.00
CA SER A 498 -42.31 -13.54 4.47
C SER A 498 -40.98 -14.16 4.92
N ALA A 499 -40.07 -13.37 5.48
CA ALA A 499 -38.81 -13.91 6.04
C ALA A 499 -38.88 -14.05 7.56
N SER A 500 -38.23 -15.08 8.12
CA SER A 500 -38.23 -15.35 9.58
C SER A 500 -37.49 -14.29 10.41
N THR A 501 -36.56 -13.56 9.81
CA THR A 501 -35.84 -12.42 10.40
C THR A 501 -35.29 -11.52 9.29
N THR A 502 -34.42 -10.58 9.64
CA THR A 502 -33.92 -9.50 8.78
C THR A 502 -33.42 -9.97 7.42
N VAL A 503 -33.88 -9.28 6.37
CA VAL A 503 -33.32 -9.32 5.02
C VAL A 503 -32.43 -8.09 4.86
N SER A 504 -31.13 -8.33 4.67
CA SER A 504 -30.09 -7.30 4.64
C SER A 504 -29.64 -6.92 3.23
N ALA A 505 -29.89 -7.78 2.24
CA ALA A 505 -29.53 -7.54 0.84
C ALA A 505 -30.63 -8.03 -0.10
N LEU A 506 -30.81 -7.30 -1.20
CA LEU A 506 -31.71 -7.66 -2.29
C LEU A 506 -31.02 -7.40 -3.63
N ALA A 507 -31.12 -8.36 -4.54
CA ALA A 507 -30.74 -8.19 -5.94
C ALA A 507 -31.82 -8.79 -6.85
N VAL A 508 -32.09 -8.16 -7.99
CA VAL A 508 -33.14 -8.59 -8.92
C VAL A 508 -32.52 -8.88 -10.27
N SER A 509 -32.83 -10.04 -10.85
CA SER A 509 -32.42 -10.39 -12.21
C SER A 509 -33.54 -11.14 -12.92
N GLY A 510 -34.06 -10.53 -13.99
CA GLY A 510 -35.21 -11.07 -14.74
C GLY A 510 -36.40 -11.36 -13.84
N SER A 511 -36.84 -12.62 -13.81
CA SER A 511 -37.96 -13.10 -13.00
C SER A 511 -37.58 -13.56 -11.59
N THR A 512 -36.37 -13.26 -11.11
CA THR A 512 -35.86 -13.74 -9.82
C THR A 512 -35.45 -12.59 -8.90
N VAL A 513 -35.86 -12.67 -7.64
CA VAL A 513 -35.41 -11.80 -6.55
C VAL A 513 -34.53 -12.61 -5.61
N TYR A 514 -33.25 -12.29 -5.55
CA TYR A 514 -32.31 -12.86 -4.59
C TYR A 514 -32.37 -12.06 -3.29
N ALA A 515 -32.49 -12.76 -2.17
CA ALA A 515 -32.53 -12.19 -0.84
C ALA A 515 -31.40 -12.77 0.03
N GLY A 516 -30.66 -11.89 0.69
CA GLY A 516 -29.61 -12.22 1.66
C GLY A 516 -29.94 -11.63 3.02
N GLY A 517 -29.56 -12.31 4.10
CA GLY A 517 -29.75 -11.78 5.45
C GLY A 517 -29.54 -12.79 6.55
N ASN A 518 -30.35 -12.69 7.59
CA ASN A 518 -30.26 -13.50 8.81
C ASN A 518 -31.31 -14.62 8.92
N PHE A 519 -32.19 -14.74 7.93
CA PHE A 519 -33.34 -15.64 7.96
C PHE A 519 -32.95 -17.11 7.90
N THR A 520 -33.86 -17.95 8.38
CA THR A 520 -33.80 -19.43 8.34
C THR A 520 -34.97 -20.02 7.55
N SER A 521 -35.96 -19.20 7.20
CA SER A 521 -37.02 -19.52 6.23
C SER A 521 -37.47 -18.26 5.48
N ILE A 522 -37.83 -18.43 4.21
CA ILE A 522 -38.41 -17.39 3.34
C ILE A 522 -39.14 -18.05 2.16
N GLY A 523 -40.20 -17.41 1.64
CA GLY A 523 -40.94 -17.90 0.47
C GLY A 523 -41.60 -19.26 0.71
N GLY A 524 -42.06 -19.51 1.94
CA GLY A 524 -42.68 -20.77 2.36
C GLY A 524 -41.74 -21.96 2.55
N GLN A 525 -40.41 -21.77 2.46
CA GLN A 525 -39.43 -22.85 2.54
C GLN A 525 -38.33 -22.57 3.58
N GLY A 526 -37.72 -23.62 4.12
CA GLY A 526 -36.48 -23.52 4.90
C GLY A 526 -35.32 -23.08 4.01
N ARG A 527 -34.75 -21.91 4.30
CA ARG A 527 -33.64 -21.31 3.55
C ARG A 527 -32.76 -20.55 4.52
N ASN A 528 -31.50 -20.98 4.66
CA ASN A 528 -30.58 -20.34 5.56
C ASN A 528 -29.86 -19.21 4.85
N ARG A 529 -30.15 -17.98 5.30
CA ARG A 529 -29.41 -16.73 5.07
C ARG A 529 -29.38 -16.21 3.64
N ILE A 530 -29.73 -17.03 2.65
CA ILE A 530 -29.78 -16.68 1.24
C ILE A 530 -30.86 -17.48 0.52
N ALA A 531 -31.60 -16.84 -0.40
CA ALA A 531 -32.65 -17.48 -1.18
C ALA A 531 -32.86 -16.76 -2.52
N ALA A 532 -33.38 -17.50 -3.50
CA ALA A 532 -33.94 -16.95 -4.73
C ALA A 532 -35.46 -17.11 -4.68
N LEU A 533 -36.18 -16.05 -5.01
CA LEU A 533 -37.62 -15.97 -4.98
C LEU A 533 -38.15 -15.68 -6.38
N ASP A 534 -39.24 -16.34 -6.77
CA ASP A 534 -39.94 -15.99 -8.00
C ASP A 534 -40.56 -14.59 -7.88
N ALA A 535 -40.26 -13.70 -8.85
CA ALA A 535 -40.65 -12.29 -8.81
C ALA A 535 -42.17 -12.08 -8.94
N THR A 536 -42.93 -13.10 -9.37
CA THR A 536 -44.38 -13.01 -9.53
C THR A 536 -45.11 -13.52 -8.29
N SER A 537 -44.75 -14.71 -7.81
CA SER A 537 -45.44 -15.40 -6.72
C SER A 537 -44.84 -15.15 -5.34
N GLY A 538 -43.53 -14.88 -5.25
CA GLY A 538 -42.80 -14.75 -3.98
C GLY A 538 -42.40 -16.06 -3.33
N ASN A 539 -42.65 -17.19 -4.01
CA ASN A 539 -42.22 -18.50 -3.54
C ASN A 539 -40.71 -18.68 -3.71
N ALA A 540 -40.07 -19.39 -2.78
CA ALA A 540 -38.67 -19.79 -2.93
C ALA A 540 -38.51 -20.81 -4.06
N THR A 541 -37.52 -20.59 -4.94
CA THR A 541 -37.18 -21.51 -6.05
C THR A 541 -36.37 -22.71 -5.55
N ALA A 542 -35.93 -23.63 -6.41
CA ALA A 542 -35.06 -24.75 -6.01
C ALA A 542 -33.65 -24.32 -5.55
N TRP A 543 -33.22 -23.10 -5.87
CA TRP A 543 -31.87 -22.58 -5.63
C TRP A 543 -31.58 -22.37 -4.12
N ASN A 544 -30.75 -23.23 -3.51
CA ASN A 544 -30.48 -23.21 -2.06
C ASN A 544 -28.98 -23.33 -1.71
N PRO A 545 -28.23 -22.22 -1.71
CA PRO A 545 -26.82 -22.23 -1.34
C PRO A 545 -26.56 -22.48 0.15
N ASN A 546 -27.55 -22.24 1.03
CA ASN A 546 -27.48 -22.60 2.46
C ASN A 546 -26.22 -22.07 3.18
N ALA A 547 -26.08 -20.75 3.31
CA ALA A 547 -24.92 -20.16 4.00
C ALA A 547 -24.97 -20.43 5.51
N ASN A 548 -23.81 -20.69 6.12
CA ASN A 548 -23.72 -20.98 7.56
C ASN A 548 -23.77 -19.74 8.47
N ASN A 549 -23.70 -18.53 7.91
CA ASN A 549 -23.81 -17.26 8.63
C ASN A 549 -24.42 -16.18 7.72
N SER A 550 -24.59 -14.96 8.24
CA SER A 550 -25.22 -13.82 7.57
C SER A 550 -24.65 -13.54 6.17
N VAL A 551 -25.55 -13.37 5.20
CA VAL A 551 -25.24 -12.76 3.90
C VAL A 551 -25.67 -11.30 3.96
N LEU A 552 -24.71 -10.40 3.79
CA LEU A 552 -24.89 -8.96 3.97
C LEU A 552 -25.01 -8.21 2.64
N GLU A 553 -24.52 -8.79 1.55
CA GLU A 553 -24.50 -8.17 0.23
C GLU A 553 -24.72 -9.19 -0.89
N LEU A 554 -25.41 -8.78 -1.96
CA LEU A 554 -25.66 -9.59 -3.15
C LEU A 554 -25.47 -8.76 -4.42
N ALA A 555 -24.69 -9.28 -5.36
CA ALA A 555 -24.60 -8.75 -6.72
C ALA A 555 -24.86 -9.88 -7.72
N VAL A 556 -25.55 -9.58 -8.82
CA VAL A 556 -25.88 -10.57 -9.86
C VAL A 556 -25.34 -10.09 -11.20
N ASP A 557 -24.62 -10.96 -11.89
CA ASP A 557 -24.10 -10.73 -13.23
C ASP A 557 -24.24 -11.99 -14.07
N GLY A 558 -25.08 -11.92 -15.11
CA GLY A 558 -25.39 -13.05 -15.98
C GLY A 558 -25.83 -14.30 -15.21
N SER A 559 -25.01 -15.35 -15.30
CA SER A 559 -25.23 -16.66 -14.66
C SER A 559 -24.62 -16.78 -13.26
N THR A 560 -24.11 -15.69 -12.68
CA THR A 560 -23.38 -15.70 -11.41
C THR A 560 -24.05 -14.79 -10.38
N VAL A 561 -24.22 -15.31 -9.15
CA VAL A 561 -24.64 -14.55 -7.97
C VAL A 561 -23.45 -14.44 -7.04
N TYR A 562 -22.92 -13.24 -6.85
CA TYR A 562 -21.90 -12.96 -5.85
C TYR A 562 -22.57 -12.68 -4.51
N ALA A 563 -22.14 -13.38 -3.47
CA ALA A 563 -22.60 -13.20 -2.11
C ALA A 563 -21.45 -12.78 -1.21
N GLY A 564 -21.64 -11.70 -0.45
CA GLY A 564 -20.71 -11.20 0.57
C GLY A 564 -21.33 -11.26 1.96
N GLY A 565 -20.55 -11.54 3.00
CA GLY A 565 -21.03 -11.53 4.37
C GLY A 565 -20.06 -12.10 5.40
N LEU A 566 -20.60 -12.76 6.43
CA LEU A 566 -19.87 -13.30 7.58
C LEU A 566 -19.77 -14.84 7.59
N PHE A 567 -20.15 -15.49 6.49
CA PHE A 567 -20.15 -16.94 6.36
C PHE A 567 -18.74 -17.51 6.14
N THR A 568 -18.56 -18.78 6.47
CA THR A 568 -17.35 -19.57 6.15
C THR A 568 -17.67 -20.79 5.28
N SER A 569 -18.95 -21.02 4.99
CA SER A 569 -19.42 -22.01 4.03
C SER A 569 -20.72 -21.56 3.37
N ILE A 570 -20.82 -21.78 2.06
CA ILE A 570 -21.99 -21.51 1.21
C ILE A 570 -21.87 -22.34 -0.07
N GLY A 571 -22.99 -22.71 -0.69
CA GLY A 571 -23.05 -23.44 -1.95
C GLY A 571 -22.40 -24.82 -1.90
N GLY A 572 -22.44 -25.47 -0.73
CA GLY A 572 -21.84 -26.79 -0.48
C GLY A 572 -20.31 -26.80 -0.32
N GLN A 573 -19.66 -25.64 -0.28
CA GLN A 573 -18.19 -25.52 -0.20
C GLN A 573 -17.74 -24.65 0.97
N ALA A 574 -16.47 -24.78 1.38
CA ALA A 574 -15.81 -23.83 2.26
C ALA A 574 -15.47 -22.56 1.47
N ARG A 575 -16.04 -21.44 1.90
CA ARG A 575 -15.94 -20.13 1.25
C ARG A 575 -15.99 -19.08 2.34
N ASN A 576 -14.87 -18.43 2.59
CA ASN A 576 -14.76 -17.43 3.65
C ASN A 576 -15.24 -16.08 3.12
N PHE A 577 -16.34 -15.59 3.69
CA PHE A 577 -16.89 -14.23 3.57
C PHE A 577 -17.36 -13.78 2.19
N ILE A 578 -16.95 -14.45 1.12
CA ILE A 578 -17.38 -14.19 -0.26
C ILE A 578 -17.47 -15.47 -1.08
N ALA A 579 -18.44 -15.54 -1.98
CA ALA A 579 -18.57 -16.63 -2.94
C ALA A 579 -19.23 -16.15 -4.25
N ALA A 580 -18.81 -16.73 -5.37
CA ALA A 580 -19.57 -16.74 -6.60
C ALA A 580 -20.40 -18.02 -6.66
N LEU A 581 -21.69 -17.89 -6.89
CA LEU A 581 -22.65 -18.98 -6.93
C LEU A 581 -23.23 -19.08 -8.34
N ASP A 582 -23.37 -20.30 -8.84
CA ASP A 582 -24.10 -20.54 -10.08
C ASP A 582 -25.58 -20.17 -9.89
N ALA A 583 -26.10 -19.28 -10.75
CA ALA A 583 -27.46 -18.73 -10.63
C ALA A 583 -28.57 -19.78 -10.84
N THR A 584 -28.24 -20.94 -11.42
CA THR A 584 -29.21 -22.02 -11.67
C THR A 584 -29.24 -23.01 -10.51
N SER A 585 -28.08 -23.48 -10.07
CA SER A 585 -27.93 -24.56 -9.09
C SER A 585 -27.74 -24.07 -7.65
N GLY A 586 -27.14 -22.89 -7.45
CA GLY A 586 -26.77 -22.37 -6.13
C GLY A 586 -25.48 -22.96 -5.55
N ASN A 587 -24.78 -23.77 -6.33
CA ASN A 587 -23.47 -24.29 -5.96
C ASN A 587 -22.39 -23.19 -6.05
N ALA A 588 -21.42 -23.22 -5.15
CA ALA A 588 -20.26 -22.35 -5.24
C ALA A 588 -19.38 -22.75 -6.44
N THR A 589 -18.97 -21.77 -7.25
CA THR A 589 -18.03 -21.99 -8.37
C THR A 589 -16.60 -22.15 -7.86
N ALA A 590 -15.63 -22.36 -8.75
CA ALA A 590 -14.20 -22.45 -8.39
C ALA A 590 -13.61 -21.13 -7.86
N TRP A 591 -14.27 -20.00 -8.10
CA TRP A 591 -13.84 -18.67 -7.71
C TRP A 591 -13.80 -18.53 -6.17
N ASN A 592 -12.60 -18.37 -5.60
CA ASN A 592 -12.38 -18.37 -4.15
C ASN A 592 -11.30 -17.36 -3.72
N PRO A 593 -11.66 -16.09 -3.49
CA PRO A 593 -10.72 -15.04 -3.10
C PRO A 593 -10.19 -15.18 -1.66
N ASN A 594 -10.89 -15.91 -0.78
CA ASN A 594 -10.48 -16.21 0.60
C ASN A 594 -9.94 -15.00 1.41
N PRO A 595 -10.74 -13.94 1.63
CA PRO A 595 -10.37 -12.82 2.50
C PRO A 595 -10.29 -13.23 3.98
N ASN A 596 -9.63 -12.39 4.79
CA ASN A 596 -9.45 -12.64 6.23
C ASN A 596 -10.59 -12.16 7.13
N SER A 597 -11.57 -11.44 6.60
CA SER A 597 -12.72 -10.89 7.34
C SER A 597 -13.91 -10.63 6.41
N GLY A 598 -15.00 -10.14 6.99
CA GLY A 598 -16.29 -9.94 6.33
C GLY A 598 -16.28 -8.98 5.14
N ILE A 599 -17.00 -9.36 4.10
CA ILE A 599 -17.33 -8.50 2.95
C ILE A 599 -18.66 -7.78 3.22
N GLY A 600 -18.66 -6.46 3.03
CA GLY A 600 -19.82 -5.59 3.24
C GLY A 600 -20.32 -4.86 1.99
N ALA A 601 -19.55 -4.89 0.88
CA ALA A 601 -19.92 -4.26 -0.38
C ALA A 601 -19.36 -5.03 -1.56
N ILE A 602 -20.14 -5.16 -2.64
CA ILE A 602 -19.74 -5.81 -3.90
C ILE A 602 -20.26 -4.97 -5.05
N GLY A 603 -19.37 -4.55 -5.95
CA GLY A 603 -19.71 -3.97 -7.24
C GLY A 603 -19.20 -4.85 -8.37
N VAL A 604 -19.98 -5.02 -9.44
CA VAL A 604 -19.58 -5.81 -10.62
C VAL A 604 -19.61 -4.92 -11.86
N SER A 605 -18.54 -4.98 -12.66
CA SER A 605 -18.42 -4.26 -13.93
C SER A 605 -17.51 -5.02 -14.89
N GLY A 606 -18.07 -5.50 -15.99
CA GLY A 606 -17.32 -6.25 -17.00
C GLY A 606 -16.61 -7.48 -16.41
N SER A 607 -15.28 -7.53 -16.55
CA SER A 607 -14.45 -8.62 -16.02
C SER A 607 -14.05 -8.45 -14.54
N THR A 608 -14.52 -7.40 -13.87
CA THR A 608 -14.02 -7.00 -12.55
C THR A 608 -15.12 -7.01 -11.49
N VAL A 609 -14.83 -7.60 -10.33
CA VAL A 609 -15.66 -7.57 -9.13
C VAL A 609 -14.93 -6.77 -8.07
N TYR A 610 -15.36 -5.56 -7.78
CA TYR A 610 -14.81 -4.78 -6.68
C TYR A 610 -15.45 -5.16 -5.37
N VAL A 611 -14.64 -5.49 -4.37
CA VAL A 611 -15.13 -5.87 -3.05
C VAL A 611 -14.64 -4.90 -2.00
N GLY A 612 -15.54 -4.56 -1.08
CA GLY A 612 -15.27 -3.68 0.06
C GLY A 612 -15.72 -4.32 1.36
N GLY A 613 -15.00 -4.05 2.46
CA GLY A 613 -15.40 -4.58 3.76
C GLY A 613 -14.38 -4.34 4.86
N VAL A 614 -14.45 -5.19 5.90
CA VAL A 614 -13.58 -5.10 7.10
C VAL A 614 -12.27 -5.87 6.90
N PHE A 615 -12.16 -6.63 5.82
CA PHE A 615 -10.96 -7.38 5.47
C PHE A 615 -9.77 -6.45 5.21
N THR A 616 -8.58 -7.05 5.24
CA THR A 616 -7.34 -6.33 5.01
C THR A 616 -6.36 -7.06 4.09
N PHE A 617 -6.58 -8.36 3.86
CA PHE A 617 -5.89 -9.10 2.82
C PHE A 617 -6.81 -10.09 2.14
N MET A 618 -6.35 -10.52 0.96
CA MET A 618 -7.04 -11.46 0.10
C MET A 618 -6.08 -12.53 -0.41
N GLY A 619 -6.57 -13.73 -0.68
CA GLY A 619 -5.74 -14.87 -1.07
C GLY A 619 -4.93 -15.38 0.12
N GLY A 620 -5.49 -15.31 1.33
CA GLY A 620 -4.80 -15.70 2.54
C GLY A 620 -4.47 -17.19 2.59
N ASP A 621 -3.22 -17.52 2.91
CA ASP A 621 -2.82 -18.88 3.25
C ASP A 621 -3.10 -19.15 4.73
N THR A 622 -3.72 -20.29 5.02
CA THR A 622 -3.93 -20.73 6.40
C THR A 622 -2.59 -21.06 7.04
N ARG A 623 -2.21 -20.29 8.05
CA ARG A 623 -0.99 -20.46 8.85
C ARG A 623 -1.34 -20.20 10.30
N ASN A 624 -1.55 -21.27 11.05
CA ASN A 624 -1.92 -21.16 12.45
C ASN A 624 -0.68 -20.96 13.32
N ASN A 625 -0.57 -19.76 13.87
CA ASN A 625 0.36 -19.29 14.89
C ASN A 625 1.84 -19.33 14.52
N ILE A 626 2.21 -19.88 13.37
CA ILE A 626 3.57 -19.94 12.85
C ILE A 626 3.57 -19.95 11.32
N ALA A 627 4.50 -19.22 10.70
CA ALA A 627 4.67 -19.17 9.24
C ALA A 627 6.13 -18.90 8.85
N VAL A 628 6.47 -19.26 7.61
CA VAL A 628 7.74 -18.91 6.97
C VAL A 628 7.47 -18.03 5.76
N LEU A 629 8.21 -16.94 5.69
CA LEU A 629 8.17 -15.97 4.61
C LEU A 629 9.55 -15.89 3.96
N ASP A 630 9.58 -15.70 2.65
CA ASP A 630 10.79 -15.26 1.95
C ASP A 630 11.22 -13.88 2.49
N ALA A 631 12.50 -13.75 2.85
CA ALA A 631 12.98 -12.58 3.59
C ALA A 631 13.05 -11.30 2.75
N THR A 632 13.02 -11.44 1.42
CA THR A 632 13.06 -10.33 0.47
C THR A 632 11.65 -9.89 0.07
N SER A 633 10.77 -10.82 -0.30
CA SER A 633 9.44 -10.54 -0.84
C SER A 633 8.33 -10.56 0.22
N GLY A 634 8.58 -11.18 1.38
CA GLY A 634 7.56 -11.47 2.39
C GLY A 634 6.60 -12.59 2.00
N LYS A 635 6.75 -13.22 0.83
CA LYS A 635 5.83 -14.25 0.38
C LYS A 635 5.88 -15.47 1.29
N VAL A 636 4.72 -15.91 1.76
CA VAL A 636 4.59 -17.13 2.56
C VAL A 636 4.98 -18.37 1.75
N THR A 637 5.74 -19.28 2.35
CA THR A 637 6.14 -20.55 1.73
C THR A 637 5.13 -21.65 2.03
N SER A 638 5.26 -22.84 1.44
CA SER A 638 4.40 -24.00 1.73
C SER A 638 4.61 -24.60 3.13
N TRP A 639 5.63 -24.18 3.87
CA TRP A 639 5.95 -24.67 5.20
C TRP A 639 4.84 -24.29 6.20
N ASN A 640 4.14 -25.30 6.73
CA ASN A 640 2.97 -25.11 7.60
C ASN A 640 2.87 -26.16 8.74
N PRO A 641 3.52 -25.90 9.89
CA PRO A 641 3.44 -26.75 11.07
C PRO A 641 2.08 -26.71 11.78
N ASN A 642 1.23 -25.73 11.49
CA ASN A 642 -0.14 -25.66 12.00
C ASN A 642 -0.24 -25.78 13.54
N ALA A 643 0.41 -24.88 14.28
CA ALA A 643 0.38 -24.91 15.74
C ALA A 643 -1.03 -24.57 16.28
N ASN A 644 -1.52 -25.34 17.25
CA ASN A 644 -2.87 -25.16 17.80
C ASN A 644 -2.98 -24.08 18.89
N GLY A 645 -1.89 -23.36 19.17
CA GLY A 645 -1.84 -22.27 20.14
C GLY A 645 -0.68 -21.33 19.83
N THR A 646 -0.64 -20.21 20.57
CA THR A 646 0.32 -19.13 20.34
C THR A 646 1.77 -19.62 20.34
N VAL A 647 2.56 -19.17 19.37
CA VAL A 647 4.02 -19.29 19.38
C VAL A 647 4.61 -17.97 19.88
N SER A 648 5.40 -18.02 20.95
CA SER A 648 5.93 -16.86 21.67
C SER A 648 7.44 -16.70 21.51
N ALA A 649 8.15 -17.75 21.14
CA ALA A 649 9.59 -17.74 20.91
C ALA A 649 9.94 -18.61 19.71
N LEU A 650 10.93 -18.16 18.94
CA LEU A 650 11.50 -18.89 17.81
C LEU A 650 13.03 -18.81 17.88
N ALA A 651 13.69 -19.89 17.52
CA ALA A 651 15.14 -19.90 17.27
C ALA A 651 15.45 -20.88 16.13
N VAL A 652 16.46 -20.58 15.33
CA VAL A 652 16.86 -21.41 14.18
C VAL A 652 18.29 -21.88 14.37
N SER A 653 18.55 -23.15 14.03
CA SER A 653 19.90 -23.71 14.00
C SER A 653 20.00 -24.81 12.95
N GLY A 654 20.81 -24.56 11.91
CA GLY A 654 20.99 -25.50 10.80
C GLY A 654 19.66 -25.86 10.15
N ALA A 655 19.34 -27.15 10.12
CA ALA A 655 18.11 -27.67 9.52
C ALA A 655 16.89 -27.70 10.46
N THR A 656 16.97 -27.04 11.62
CA THR A 656 15.93 -27.12 12.67
C THR A 656 15.45 -25.74 13.11
N VAL A 657 14.14 -25.61 13.22
CA VAL A 657 13.44 -24.47 13.82
C VAL A 657 12.88 -24.90 15.17
N TYR A 658 13.31 -24.26 16.24
CA TYR A 658 12.77 -24.46 17.58
C TYR A 658 11.66 -23.45 17.83
N ALA A 659 10.50 -23.94 18.24
CA ALA A 659 9.33 -23.13 18.58
C ALA A 659 8.97 -23.32 20.06
N GLY A 660 8.77 -22.23 20.78
CA GLY A 660 8.31 -22.19 22.16
C GLY A 660 7.02 -21.37 22.27
N GLY A 661 6.09 -21.77 23.12
CA GLY A 661 4.86 -21.00 23.33
C GLY A 661 3.81 -21.74 24.13
N ALA A 662 2.56 -21.52 23.76
CA ALA A 662 1.37 -22.01 24.46
C ALA A 662 0.64 -23.19 23.78
N PHE A 663 1.19 -23.71 22.68
CA PHE A 663 0.61 -24.82 21.93
C PHE A 663 0.75 -26.18 22.65
N THR A 664 -0.08 -27.14 22.24
CA THR A 664 -0.05 -28.56 22.66
C THR A 664 0.11 -29.52 21.48
N SER A 665 0.03 -29.01 20.24
CA SER A 665 0.28 -29.75 19.01
C SER A 665 0.87 -28.82 17.94
N ILE A 666 1.85 -29.32 17.19
CA ILE A 666 2.54 -28.62 16.09
C ILE A 666 3.27 -29.63 15.21
N GLY A 667 3.42 -29.33 13.91
CA GLY A 667 4.11 -30.17 12.93
C GLY A 667 3.50 -31.57 12.78
N GLY A 668 2.17 -31.67 12.92
CA GLY A 668 1.41 -32.92 12.85
C GLY A 668 1.55 -33.84 14.07
N GLN A 669 2.19 -33.41 15.16
CA GLN A 669 2.44 -34.22 16.35
C GLN A 669 2.04 -33.49 17.64
N ALA A 670 1.71 -34.26 18.68
CA ALA A 670 1.53 -33.71 20.02
C ALA A 670 2.88 -33.22 20.57
N ARG A 671 2.96 -31.93 20.90
CA ARG A 671 4.13 -31.27 21.47
C ARG A 671 3.68 -30.19 22.43
N ASN A 672 3.97 -30.37 23.71
CA ASN A 672 3.57 -29.41 24.71
C ASN A 672 4.62 -28.29 24.82
N ARG A 673 4.19 -27.10 24.41
CA ARG A 673 4.83 -25.79 24.68
C ARG A 673 6.21 -25.56 24.09
N ILE A 674 6.86 -26.60 23.58
CA ILE A 674 8.14 -26.54 22.90
C ILE A 674 8.27 -27.66 21.86
N ALA A 675 8.83 -27.36 20.69
CA ALA A 675 9.03 -28.31 19.61
C ALA A 675 10.24 -27.94 18.75
N ALA A 676 10.81 -28.96 18.09
CA ALA A 676 11.76 -28.80 17.00
C ALA A 676 11.07 -29.22 15.70
N LEU A 677 11.22 -28.40 14.67
CA LEU A 677 10.58 -28.55 13.37
C LEU A 677 11.65 -28.63 12.29
N ASP A 678 11.44 -29.52 11.33
CA ASP A 678 12.29 -29.62 10.15
C ASP A 678 12.13 -28.37 9.28
N VAL A 679 13.25 -27.75 8.89
CA VAL A 679 13.28 -26.46 8.16
C VAL A 679 12.62 -26.56 6.78
N THR A 680 12.60 -27.75 6.17
CA THR A 680 12.07 -27.96 4.82
C THR A 680 10.59 -28.32 4.84
N SER A 681 10.19 -29.26 5.69
CA SER A 681 8.83 -29.83 5.71
C SER A 681 7.90 -29.20 6.75
N GLY A 682 8.44 -28.65 7.84
CA GLY A 682 7.65 -28.12 8.97
C GLY A 682 7.06 -29.18 9.88
N ASN A 683 7.41 -30.46 9.66
CA ASN A 683 7.03 -31.55 10.54
C ASN A 683 7.82 -31.49 11.84
N ALA A 684 7.19 -31.91 12.93
CA ALA A 684 7.88 -32.05 14.22
C ALA A 684 8.88 -33.22 14.17
N THR A 685 10.13 -32.99 14.58
CA THR A 685 11.19 -34.03 14.66
C THR A 685 10.95 -34.96 15.85
N ALA A 686 11.79 -35.94 16.15
CA ALA A 686 11.62 -36.78 17.36
C ALA A 686 11.84 -36.04 18.70
N TRP A 687 12.43 -34.84 18.67
CA TRP A 687 12.84 -34.07 19.86
C TRP A 687 11.63 -33.52 20.65
N ASN A 688 11.33 -34.07 21.82
CA ASN A 688 10.14 -33.73 22.61
C ASN A 688 10.44 -33.50 24.12
N PRO A 689 10.83 -32.29 24.52
CA PRO A 689 11.07 -31.95 25.92
C PRO A 689 9.80 -31.87 26.78
N ASN A 690 8.62 -31.69 26.18
CA ASN A 690 7.33 -31.73 26.87
C ASN A 690 7.25 -30.80 28.12
N ALA A 691 7.35 -29.48 27.93
CA ALA A 691 7.26 -28.54 29.05
C ALA A 691 5.82 -28.48 29.61
N ASN A 692 5.68 -28.39 30.93
CA ASN A 692 4.35 -28.37 31.58
C ASN A 692 3.65 -27.00 31.56
N ASN A 693 4.35 -25.94 31.15
CA ASN A 693 3.79 -24.59 31.02
C ASN A 693 4.50 -23.83 29.88
N THR A 694 4.04 -22.62 29.59
CA THR A 694 4.52 -21.78 28.49
C THR A 694 6.03 -21.58 28.51
N VAL A 695 6.64 -21.78 27.33
CA VAL A 695 8.01 -21.38 27.02
C VAL A 695 7.96 -20.05 26.29
N SER A 696 8.59 -19.02 26.86
CA SER A 696 8.50 -17.63 26.41
C SER A 696 9.78 -17.12 25.75
N ALA A 697 10.91 -17.82 25.95
CA ALA A 697 12.20 -17.47 25.36
C ALA A 697 12.95 -18.74 24.94
N LEU A 698 13.67 -18.64 23.82
CA LEU A 698 14.56 -19.68 23.31
C LEU A 698 15.88 -19.05 22.86
N ALA A 699 16.98 -19.71 23.17
CA ALA A 699 18.29 -19.40 22.61
C ALA A 699 19.06 -20.69 22.31
N VAL A 700 19.83 -20.71 21.22
CA VAL A 700 20.58 -21.91 20.79
C VAL A 700 22.07 -21.60 20.85
N SER A 701 22.85 -22.55 21.38
CA SER A 701 24.32 -22.49 21.34
C SER A 701 24.91 -23.90 21.30
N GLY A 702 25.59 -24.22 20.20
CA GLY A 702 26.18 -25.54 19.98
C GLY A 702 25.12 -26.65 20.08
N THR A 703 25.35 -27.59 21.01
CA THR A 703 24.46 -28.74 21.25
C THR A 703 23.39 -28.47 22.31
N SER A 704 23.25 -27.23 22.79
CA SER A 704 22.33 -26.86 23.87
C SER A 704 21.26 -25.87 23.40
N ILE A 705 20.01 -26.17 23.75
CA ILE A 705 18.85 -25.28 23.59
C ILE A 705 18.45 -24.76 24.96
N TYR A 706 18.60 -23.46 25.20
CA TYR A 706 18.17 -22.82 26.42
C TYR A 706 16.71 -22.39 26.28
N ALA A 707 15.88 -22.82 27.22
CA ALA A 707 14.46 -22.47 27.28
C ALA A 707 14.18 -21.67 28.55
N GLY A 708 13.47 -20.55 28.40
CA GLY A 708 12.98 -19.71 29.49
C GLY A 708 11.46 -19.60 29.43
N GLY A 709 10.78 -19.56 30.58
CA GLY A 709 9.33 -19.42 30.62
C GLY A 709 8.74 -19.46 32.02
N SER A 710 7.57 -20.09 32.15
CA SER A 710 6.82 -20.26 33.41
C SER A 710 6.62 -21.73 33.81
N PHE A 711 7.41 -22.63 33.23
CA PHE A 711 7.34 -24.07 33.49
C PHE A 711 8.05 -24.44 34.80
N THR A 712 7.67 -25.58 35.37
CA THR A 712 8.34 -26.20 36.53
C THR A 712 8.93 -27.57 36.20
N SER A 713 8.68 -28.08 35.00
CA SER A 713 9.30 -29.29 34.46
C SER A 713 9.44 -29.23 32.94
N ILE A 714 10.56 -29.71 32.42
CA ILE A 714 10.87 -29.82 30.99
C ILE A 714 12.00 -30.83 30.78
N GLY A 715 12.03 -31.50 29.63
CA GLY A 715 13.07 -32.47 29.27
C GLY A 715 13.14 -33.67 30.21
N GLY A 716 12.01 -34.07 30.78
CA GLY A 716 11.91 -35.18 31.73
C GLY A 716 12.40 -34.88 33.16
N GLN A 717 12.78 -33.63 33.47
CA GLN A 717 13.31 -33.22 34.77
C GLN A 717 12.52 -32.05 35.36
N ALA A 718 12.58 -31.89 36.69
CA ALA A 718 12.13 -30.69 37.36
C ALA A 718 13.12 -29.56 37.09
N ARG A 719 12.65 -28.48 36.46
CA ARG A 719 13.43 -27.28 36.10
C ARG A 719 12.50 -26.10 36.20
N ASN A 720 12.79 -25.17 37.09
CA ASN A 720 11.93 -24.01 37.31
C ASN A 720 12.34 -22.85 36.42
N ASN A 721 11.43 -22.48 35.52
CA ASN A 721 11.42 -21.29 34.66
C ASN A 721 12.57 -21.14 33.67
N ILE A 722 13.64 -21.94 33.78
CA ILE A 722 14.79 -21.95 32.89
C ILE A 722 15.43 -23.35 32.83
N ALA A 723 15.85 -23.80 31.65
CA ALA A 723 16.52 -25.07 31.45
C ALA A 723 17.44 -25.04 30.23
N ALA A 724 18.46 -25.90 30.21
CA ALA A 724 19.18 -26.26 29.00
C ALA A 724 18.76 -27.67 28.57
N LEU A 725 18.51 -27.84 27.28
CA LEU A 725 18.07 -29.09 26.66
C LEU A 725 19.12 -29.55 25.66
N ASP A 726 19.40 -30.84 25.64
CA ASP A 726 20.26 -31.43 24.62
C ASP A 726 19.58 -31.36 23.24
N ALA A 727 20.26 -30.81 22.25
CA ALA A 727 19.70 -30.55 20.92
C ALA A 727 19.38 -31.85 20.15
N ALA A 728 20.00 -32.98 20.50
CA ALA A 728 19.72 -34.27 19.85
C ALA A 728 18.54 -35.00 20.49
N SER A 729 18.49 -35.08 21.82
CA SER A 729 17.53 -35.90 22.57
C SER A 729 16.34 -35.12 23.12
N GLY A 730 16.48 -33.83 23.41
CA GLY A 730 15.45 -33.02 24.08
C GLY A 730 15.35 -33.21 25.58
N ASN A 731 16.25 -34.01 26.16
CA ASN A 731 16.36 -34.18 27.59
C ASN A 731 16.97 -32.93 28.24
N ALA A 732 16.54 -32.61 29.45
CA ALA A 732 17.19 -31.57 30.24
C ALA A 732 18.61 -32.02 30.62
N THR A 733 19.58 -31.13 30.42
CA THR A 733 20.97 -31.39 30.83
C THR A 733 21.12 -31.20 32.35
N VAL A 734 22.33 -31.39 32.87
CA VAL A 734 22.65 -31.15 34.29
C VAL A 734 22.56 -29.68 34.70
N TRP A 735 22.49 -28.75 33.73
CA TRP A 735 22.43 -27.32 33.96
C TRP A 735 21.07 -26.91 34.55
N ASP A 736 21.05 -26.45 35.80
CA ASP A 736 19.84 -26.07 36.54
C ASP A 736 20.01 -24.79 37.38
N PRO A 737 19.79 -23.61 36.79
CA PRO A 737 19.81 -22.35 37.53
C PRO A 737 18.61 -22.13 38.45
N ASN A 738 17.53 -22.91 38.29
CA ASN A 738 16.37 -22.90 39.18
C ASN A 738 15.83 -21.50 39.54
N ALA A 739 15.40 -20.72 38.53
CA ALA A 739 14.90 -19.36 38.77
C ALA A 739 13.57 -19.37 39.54
N ASN A 740 13.42 -18.47 40.52
CA ASN A 740 12.20 -18.40 41.34
C ASN A 740 11.02 -17.65 40.70
N GLY A 741 11.20 -17.14 39.48
CA GLY A 741 10.19 -16.42 38.72
C GLY A 741 10.42 -16.60 37.23
N SER A 742 9.47 -16.14 36.41
CA SER A 742 9.50 -16.38 34.97
C SER A 742 10.73 -15.76 34.30
N VAL A 743 11.29 -16.49 33.33
CA VAL A 743 12.36 -16.00 32.45
C VAL A 743 11.76 -15.68 31.09
N GLY A 744 11.79 -14.41 30.71
CA GLY A 744 11.15 -13.88 29.51
C GLY A 744 12.11 -13.54 28.37
N ALA A 745 13.41 -13.47 28.65
CA ALA A 745 14.45 -13.18 27.66
C ALA A 745 15.70 -14.03 27.93
N LEU A 746 16.31 -14.51 26.85
CA LEU A 746 17.57 -15.25 26.88
C LEU A 746 18.48 -14.75 25.78
N ALA A 747 19.76 -14.57 26.10
CA ALA A 747 20.81 -14.33 25.11
C ALA A 747 22.06 -15.12 25.51
N VAL A 748 22.78 -15.67 24.54
CA VAL A 748 23.99 -16.48 24.80
C VAL A 748 25.18 -15.83 24.11
N SER A 749 26.30 -15.70 24.83
CA SER A 749 27.56 -15.21 24.29
C SER A 749 28.72 -15.96 24.92
N GLY A 750 29.49 -16.70 24.11
CA GLY A 750 30.59 -17.53 24.58
C GLY A 750 30.16 -18.52 25.66
N SER A 751 30.79 -18.44 26.83
CA SER A 751 30.52 -19.29 28.00
C SER A 751 29.38 -18.79 28.90
N THR A 752 28.66 -17.74 28.50
CA THR A 752 27.69 -17.06 29.36
C THR A 752 26.28 -17.09 28.78
N VAL A 753 25.31 -17.42 29.62
CA VAL A 753 23.87 -17.30 29.33
C VAL A 753 23.31 -16.13 30.12
N TYR A 754 22.89 -15.08 29.43
CA TYR A 754 22.19 -13.95 30.03
C TYR A 754 20.69 -14.24 30.09
N ALA A 755 20.10 -14.10 31.28
CA ALA A 755 18.68 -14.31 31.53
C ALA A 755 18.04 -13.02 32.02
N GLY A 756 16.89 -12.65 31.42
CA GLY A 756 16.06 -11.53 31.82
C GLY A 756 14.64 -12.00 32.13
N GLY A 757 14.00 -11.42 33.16
CA GLY A 757 12.63 -11.80 33.48
C GLY A 757 12.12 -11.20 34.79
N ALA A 758 11.24 -11.96 35.45
CA ALA A 758 10.54 -11.55 36.66
C ALA A 758 11.11 -12.14 37.97
N PHE A 759 12.20 -12.91 37.89
CA PHE A 759 12.83 -13.56 39.03
C PHE A 759 13.56 -12.56 39.97
N THR A 760 13.79 -12.99 41.20
CA THR A 760 14.63 -12.30 42.20
C THR A 760 15.79 -13.18 42.69
N SER A 761 15.81 -14.46 42.30
CA SER A 761 16.93 -15.37 42.51
C SER A 761 17.05 -16.37 41.35
N ILE A 762 18.29 -16.69 40.98
CA ILE A 762 18.66 -17.63 39.92
C ILE A 762 20.13 -18.03 40.08
N GLY A 763 20.49 -19.26 39.68
CA GLY A 763 21.86 -19.77 39.73
C GLY A 763 22.44 -19.81 41.15
N GLY A 764 21.60 -20.07 42.14
CA GLY A 764 21.99 -20.12 43.57
C GLY A 764 22.26 -18.76 44.23
N GLN A 765 22.02 -17.65 43.54
CA GLN A 765 22.28 -16.29 44.05
C GLN A 765 21.03 -15.39 43.96
N ALA A 766 21.00 -14.35 44.80
CA ALA A 766 20.04 -13.26 44.64
C ALA A 766 20.44 -12.43 43.40
N ARG A 767 19.54 -12.35 42.42
CA ARG A 767 19.72 -11.60 41.18
C ARG A 767 18.36 -11.06 40.78
N ASN A 768 18.20 -9.74 40.80
CA ASN A 768 16.92 -9.13 40.49
C ASN A 768 16.78 -8.93 38.99
N ARG A 769 15.86 -9.69 38.39
CA ARG A 769 15.30 -9.53 37.03
C ARG A 769 16.27 -9.69 35.87
N ILE A 770 17.57 -9.76 36.12
CA ILE A 770 18.62 -9.98 35.14
C ILE A 770 19.80 -10.72 35.78
N ALA A 771 20.40 -11.67 35.07
CA ALA A 771 21.55 -12.43 35.54
C ALA A 771 22.42 -12.92 34.36
N ALA A 772 23.70 -13.14 34.64
CA ALA A 772 24.62 -13.86 33.76
C ALA A 772 25.00 -15.19 34.42
N LEU A 773 24.79 -16.29 33.70
CA LEU A 773 24.95 -17.65 34.18
C LEU A 773 26.10 -18.33 33.43
N ASP A 774 26.91 -19.09 34.15
CA ASP A 774 27.90 -19.96 33.53
C ASP A 774 27.19 -21.08 32.74
N ASN A 775 27.54 -21.26 31.47
CA ASN A 775 26.83 -22.16 30.56
C ASN A 775 27.06 -23.65 30.85
N THR A 776 27.96 -23.99 31.78
CA THR A 776 28.29 -25.37 32.16
C THR A 776 27.64 -25.74 33.50
N SER A 777 27.81 -24.89 34.51
CA SER A 777 27.32 -25.14 35.87
C SER A 777 25.92 -24.60 36.16
N GLY A 778 25.47 -23.56 35.45
CA GLY A 778 24.21 -22.87 35.73
C GLY A 778 24.26 -21.90 36.91
N ASN A 779 25.42 -21.75 37.55
CA ASN A 779 25.61 -20.81 38.63
C ASN A 779 25.62 -19.36 38.11
N ALA A 780 25.06 -18.45 38.90
CA ALA A 780 25.17 -17.03 38.62
C ALA A 780 26.62 -16.56 38.80
N THR A 781 27.14 -15.84 37.81
CA THR A 781 28.44 -15.19 37.87
C THR A 781 28.42 -13.97 38.80
N ALA A 782 29.56 -13.30 38.98
CA ALA A 782 29.65 -12.07 39.77
C ALA A 782 28.91 -10.86 39.14
N TRP A 783 28.49 -10.95 37.88
CA TRP A 783 27.79 -9.89 37.17
C TRP A 783 26.36 -9.71 37.71
N ASP A 784 26.10 -8.54 38.33
CA ASP A 784 24.81 -8.22 38.98
C ASP A 784 24.37 -6.76 38.71
N PRO A 785 23.68 -6.51 37.60
CA PRO A 785 23.10 -5.20 37.31
C PRO A 785 21.90 -4.84 38.19
N ASN A 786 21.29 -5.79 38.89
CA ASN A 786 20.22 -5.55 39.86
C ASN A 786 19.08 -4.63 39.37
N ALA A 787 18.36 -5.01 38.31
CA ALA A 787 17.29 -4.20 37.76
C ALA A 787 16.06 -4.14 38.71
N ASN A 788 15.48 -2.95 38.87
CA ASN A 788 14.36 -2.76 39.81
C ASN A 788 12.98 -3.24 39.30
N ASN A 789 12.89 -3.66 38.04
CA ASN A 789 11.67 -4.20 37.44
C ASN A 789 12.03 -5.17 36.30
N THR A 790 11.02 -5.82 35.73
CA THR A 790 11.16 -6.86 34.71
C THR A 790 12.00 -6.42 33.52
N VAL A 791 12.97 -7.27 33.15
CA VAL A 791 13.72 -7.20 31.90
C VAL A 791 13.05 -8.13 30.90
N SER A 792 12.60 -7.58 29.77
CA SER A 792 11.80 -8.27 28.75
C SER A 792 12.58 -8.59 27.48
N ALA A 793 13.73 -7.93 27.25
CA ALA A 793 14.56 -8.12 26.07
C ALA A 793 16.04 -8.03 26.45
N LEU A 794 16.86 -8.87 25.79
CA LEU A 794 18.30 -8.87 25.91
C LEU A 794 18.93 -9.00 24.52
N ALA A 795 19.95 -8.21 24.25
CA ALA A 795 20.81 -8.36 23.08
C ALA A 795 22.28 -8.17 23.51
N VAL A 796 23.19 -8.98 22.97
CA VAL A 796 24.61 -8.92 23.33
C VAL A 796 25.42 -8.57 22.08
N SER A 797 26.31 -7.59 22.18
CA SER A 797 27.23 -7.20 21.11
C SER A 797 28.59 -6.87 21.70
N GLY A 798 29.60 -7.70 21.38
CA GLY A 798 30.95 -7.55 21.91
C GLY A 798 30.97 -7.54 23.44
N THR A 799 31.45 -6.44 24.02
CA THR A 799 31.56 -6.22 25.47
C THR A 799 30.33 -5.58 26.10
N THR A 800 29.22 -5.47 25.36
CA THR A 800 28.02 -4.76 25.82
C THR A 800 26.80 -5.68 25.84
N VAL A 801 26.04 -5.63 26.92
CA VAL A 801 24.72 -6.25 27.07
C VAL A 801 23.65 -5.15 27.07
N TYR A 802 22.84 -5.11 26.03
CA TYR A 802 21.67 -4.22 25.97
C TYR A 802 20.48 -4.90 26.66
N ALA A 803 19.88 -4.21 27.61
CA ALA A 803 18.71 -4.67 28.35
C ALA A 803 17.53 -3.74 28.09
N GLY A 804 16.38 -4.32 27.75
CA GLY A 804 15.11 -3.63 27.54
C GLY A 804 14.03 -4.19 28.45
N GLY A 805 13.13 -3.36 28.96
CA GLY A 805 12.05 -3.84 29.82
C GLY A 805 11.23 -2.73 30.46
N SER A 806 10.85 -2.95 31.73
CA SER A 806 9.98 -2.08 32.51
C SER A 806 10.67 -1.35 33.67
N PHE A 807 12.00 -1.46 33.77
CA PHE A 807 12.81 -0.88 34.85
C PHE A 807 12.99 0.63 34.72
N THR A 808 13.34 1.27 35.83
CA THR A 808 13.78 2.68 35.91
C THR A 808 15.18 2.83 36.50
N SER A 809 15.77 1.73 36.98
CA SER A 809 17.16 1.66 37.40
C SER A 809 17.74 0.28 37.15
N ILE A 810 18.99 0.25 36.69
CA ILE A 810 19.79 -0.95 36.42
C ILE A 810 21.28 -0.55 36.37
N GLY A 811 22.18 -1.47 36.73
CA GLY A 811 23.63 -1.28 36.67
C GLY A 811 24.14 -0.14 37.56
N GLY A 812 23.47 0.08 38.70
CA GLY A 812 23.80 1.15 39.66
C GLY A 812 23.40 2.57 39.22
N GLN A 813 22.70 2.73 38.10
CA GLN A 813 22.31 4.04 37.56
C GLN A 813 20.80 4.12 37.32
N ALA A 814 20.28 5.35 37.22
CA ALA A 814 18.93 5.59 36.70
C ALA A 814 18.95 5.41 35.18
N ARG A 815 18.14 4.47 34.69
CA ARG A 815 18.00 4.14 33.27
C ARG A 815 16.56 3.72 33.03
N ASN A 816 15.84 4.49 32.22
CA ASN A 816 14.43 4.22 31.98
C ASN A 816 14.26 3.26 30.81
N ARG A 817 13.79 2.05 31.13
CA ARG A 817 13.27 1.02 30.22
C ARG A 817 14.27 0.41 29.23
N ILE A 818 15.43 1.03 29.05
CA ILE A 818 16.51 0.56 28.19
C ILE A 818 17.87 0.97 28.78
N ALA A 819 18.87 0.09 28.69
CA ALA A 819 20.23 0.35 29.16
C ALA A 819 21.26 -0.47 28.36
N ALA A 820 22.48 0.05 28.26
CA ALA A 820 23.65 -0.71 27.84
C ALA A 820 24.54 -0.97 29.06
N LEU A 821 24.87 -2.23 29.31
CA LEU A 821 25.62 -2.70 30.46
C LEU A 821 26.97 -3.24 30.01
N ASP A 822 28.02 -2.93 30.76
CA ASP A 822 29.32 -3.55 30.56
C ASP A 822 29.25 -5.06 30.87
N ALA A 823 29.68 -5.90 29.92
CA ALA A 823 29.53 -7.36 30.02
C ALA A 823 30.40 -7.99 31.11
N THR A 824 31.39 -7.26 31.64
CA THR A 824 32.29 -7.74 32.70
C THR A 824 31.80 -7.34 34.09
N SER A 825 31.46 -6.07 34.27
CA SER A 825 31.12 -5.48 35.58
C SER A 825 29.62 -5.43 35.87
N GLY A 826 28.77 -5.37 34.84
CA GLY A 826 27.31 -5.18 35.01
C GLY A 826 26.89 -3.74 35.27
N ASN A 827 27.84 -2.81 35.31
CA ASN A 827 27.55 -1.39 35.44
C ASN A 827 26.90 -0.84 34.16
N ALA A 828 25.97 0.09 34.34
CA ALA A 828 25.41 0.82 33.21
C ALA A 828 26.48 1.75 32.60
N THR A 829 26.62 1.72 31.28
CA THR A 829 27.49 2.63 30.53
C THR A 829 26.88 4.03 30.43
N ALA A 830 27.56 4.99 29.81
CA ALA A 830 27.05 6.34 29.59
C ALA A 830 25.87 6.42 28.59
N TRP A 831 25.61 5.35 27.84
CA TRP A 831 24.53 5.27 26.85
C TRP A 831 23.15 5.26 27.54
N ASP A 832 22.36 6.32 27.34
CA ASP A 832 21.05 6.53 27.98
C ASP A 832 20.00 7.12 27.03
N PRO A 833 19.29 6.27 26.27
CA PRO A 833 18.21 6.71 25.39
C PRO A 833 16.94 7.12 26.14
N ASN A 834 16.80 6.78 27.42
CA ASN A 834 15.70 7.23 28.28
C ASN A 834 14.28 7.09 27.68
N ALA A 835 13.84 5.85 27.41
CA ALA A 835 12.53 5.61 26.80
C ALA A 835 11.38 5.88 27.81
N ASN A 836 10.29 6.49 27.35
CA ASN A 836 9.14 6.80 28.20
C ASN A 836 8.14 5.64 28.38
N GLY A 837 8.36 4.52 27.69
CA GLY A 837 7.52 3.32 27.72
C GLY A 837 8.34 2.04 27.67
N SER A 838 7.71 0.89 27.90
CA SER A 838 8.41 -0.39 27.97
C SER A 838 9.05 -0.79 26.64
N VAL A 839 10.23 -1.40 26.73
CA VAL A 839 10.94 -2.02 25.61
C VAL A 839 10.73 -3.54 25.66
N PHE A 840 10.28 -4.11 24.55
CA PHE A 840 9.95 -5.53 24.42
C PHE A 840 10.88 -6.29 23.47
N ALA A 841 11.57 -5.59 22.56
CA ALA A 841 12.48 -6.20 21.60
C ALA A 841 13.72 -5.32 21.40
N LEU A 842 14.87 -5.99 21.26
CA LEU A 842 16.16 -5.37 20.96
C LEU A 842 16.87 -6.19 19.90
N ALA A 843 17.43 -5.51 18.90
CA ALA A 843 18.30 -6.12 17.90
C ALA A 843 19.45 -5.16 17.58
N VAL A 844 20.67 -5.66 17.45
CA VAL A 844 21.87 -4.83 17.21
C VAL A 844 22.42 -5.17 15.83
N SER A 845 22.67 -4.16 15.00
CA SER A 845 23.31 -4.33 13.69
C SER A 845 24.16 -3.10 13.36
N GLY A 846 25.42 -3.31 13.01
CA GLY A 846 26.37 -2.24 12.69
C GLY A 846 26.49 -1.20 13.80
N THR A 847 26.18 0.05 13.46
CA THR A 847 26.23 1.21 14.37
C THR A 847 24.89 1.51 15.06
N SER A 848 23.89 0.64 14.92
CA SER A 848 22.54 0.88 15.43
C SER A 848 22.02 -0.21 16.37
N VAL A 849 21.29 0.23 17.40
CA VAL A 849 20.42 -0.60 18.24
C VAL A 849 18.97 -0.34 17.82
N TYR A 850 18.32 -1.35 17.27
CA TYR A 850 16.91 -1.32 16.93
C TYR A 850 16.07 -1.72 18.14
N VAL A 851 15.07 -0.92 18.44
CA VAL A 851 14.26 -1.02 19.65
C VAL A 851 12.79 -1.11 19.28
N GLY A 852 12.10 -2.12 19.80
CA GLY A 852 10.65 -2.29 19.69
C GLY A 852 10.01 -2.26 21.07
N GLY A 853 8.87 -1.58 21.22
CA GLY A 853 8.23 -1.42 22.51
C GLY A 853 6.86 -0.74 22.45
N SER A 854 6.47 -0.16 23.59
CA SER A 854 5.25 0.65 23.77
C SER A 854 5.56 2.10 24.17
N PHE A 855 6.63 2.68 23.62
CA PHE A 855 7.09 4.04 23.91
C PHE A 855 6.62 5.03 22.83
N SER A 856 6.60 6.32 23.16
CA SER A 856 6.38 7.43 22.21
C SER A 856 7.55 8.42 22.16
N PHE A 857 8.55 8.23 23.02
CA PHE A 857 9.75 9.06 23.09
C PHE A 857 10.95 8.20 23.51
N ILE A 858 12.06 8.31 22.78
CA ILE A 858 13.33 7.60 23.04
C ILE A 858 14.47 8.30 22.29
N GLY A 859 15.69 8.27 22.85
CA GLY A 859 16.89 8.82 22.21
C GLY A 859 16.81 10.33 21.94
N GLY A 860 16.09 11.07 22.80
CA GLY A 860 15.88 12.50 22.67
C GLY A 860 14.88 12.94 21.59
N GLN A 861 14.17 12.00 20.94
CA GLN A 861 13.23 12.30 19.86
C GLN A 861 11.88 11.59 20.08
N THR A 862 10.83 12.13 19.47
CA THR A 862 9.54 11.43 19.33
C THR A 862 9.72 10.27 18.38
N ARG A 863 9.54 9.05 18.87
CA ARG A 863 9.52 7.81 18.08
C ARG A 863 8.45 6.92 18.66
N ASN A 864 7.49 6.50 17.85
CA ASN A 864 6.38 5.69 18.33
C ASN A 864 6.67 4.21 18.11
N ASN A 865 6.80 3.48 19.22
CA ASN A 865 6.86 2.03 19.37
C ASN A 865 8.04 1.30 18.67
N ILE A 866 8.75 1.97 17.77
CA ILE A 866 9.94 1.46 17.08
C ILE A 866 10.95 2.59 16.84
N ALA A 867 12.23 2.32 17.04
CA ALA A 867 13.31 3.29 16.83
C ALA A 867 14.63 2.58 16.49
N ALA A 868 15.53 3.31 15.83
CA ALA A 868 16.95 2.94 15.71
C ALA A 868 17.78 3.98 16.46
N LEU A 869 18.67 3.51 17.33
CA LEU A 869 19.51 4.32 18.20
C LEU A 869 20.97 4.13 17.85
N ASP A 870 21.74 5.21 17.81
CA ASP A 870 23.18 5.14 17.61
C ASP A 870 23.85 4.39 18.79
N VAL A 871 24.70 3.41 18.50
CA VAL A 871 25.33 2.53 19.50
C VAL A 871 26.29 3.28 20.44
N THR A 872 26.77 4.45 20.04
CA THR A 872 27.74 5.24 20.82
C THR A 872 27.05 6.25 21.72
N SER A 873 26.11 7.02 21.15
CA SER A 873 25.45 8.15 21.82
C SER A 873 24.11 7.81 22.45
N GLY A 874 23.39 6.81 21.93
CA GLY A 874 22.01 6.48 22.35
C GLY A 874 20.95 7.42 21.80
N ASN A 875 21.34 8.37 20.95
CA ASN A 875 20.40 9.25 20.27
C ASN A 875 19.62 8.48 19.20
N ALA A 876 18.37 8.86 19.01
CA ALA A 876 17.56 8.35 17.91
C ALA A 876 18.14 8.82 16.57
N THR A 877 18.32 7.88 15.64
CA THR A 877 18.72 8.17 14.26
C THR A 877 17.55 8.80 13.49
N ALA A 878 17.78 9.18 12.23
CA ALA A 878 16.75 9.69 11.34
C ALA A 878 15.67 8.64 10.99
N TRP A 879 15.95 7.35 11.17
CA TRP A 879 15.02 6.27 10.85
C TRP A 879 13.79 6.29 11.78
N ASP A 880 12.62 6.60 11.22
CA ASP A 880 11.35 6.70 11.94
C ASP A 880 10.18 6.04 11.17
N PRO A 881 9.93 4.74 11.39
CA PRO A 881 8.77 4.05 10.82
C PRO A 881 7.43 4.40 11.49
N ASN A 882 7.46 5.08 12.65
CA ASN A 882 6.30 5.57 13.38
C ASN A 882 5.13 4.55 13.52
N ALA A 883 5.38 3.44 14.20
CA ALA A 883 4.37 2.40 14.42
C ALA A 883 3.25 2.91 15.34
N ASN A 884 1.99 2.65 14.97
CA ASN A 884 0.84 3.14 15.72
C ASN A 884 0.46 2.32 16.97
N ASN A 885 1.12 1.18 17.19
CA ASN A 885 0.90 0.30 18.34
C ASN A 885 2.19 -0.49 18.63
N THR A 886 2.16 -1.30 19.68
CA THR A 886 3.31 -2.03 20.21
C THR A 886 4.05 -2.87 19.17
N VAL A 887 5.37 -2.80 19.18
CA VAL A 887 6.27 -3.72 18.48
C VAL A 887 6.85 -4.69 19.51
N SER A 888 6.59 -5.99 19.32
CA SER A 888 6.89 -7.05 20.28
C SER A 888 8.11 -7.88 19.91
N ALA A 889 8.50 -7.91 18.64
CA ALA A 889 9.64 -8.67 18.15
C ALA A 889 10.35 -7.94 17.02
N LEU A 890 11.67 -8.11 16.98
CA LEU A 890 12.54 -7.57 15.94
C LEU A 890 13.54 -8.64 15.50
N ALA A 891 13.76 -8.74 14.19
CA ALA A 891 14.95 -9.34 13.62
C ALA A 891 15.58 -8.35 12.63
N VAL A 892 16.88 -8.43 12.42
CA VAL A 892 17.61 -7.48 11.57
C VAL A 892 18.57 -8.23 10.65
N SER A 893 18.64 -7.80 9.39
CA SER A 893 19.71 -8.15 8.45
C SER A 893 20.74 -7.01 8.38
N SER A 894 21.61 -7.00 7.37
CA SER A 894 22.51 -5.87 7.10
C SER A 894 21.81 -4.62 6.57
N SER A 895 20.56 -4.74 6.08
CA SER A 895 19.85 -3.66 5.37
C SER A 895 18.37 -3.55 5.72
N THR A 896 17.84 -4.45 6.52
CA THR A 896 16.39 -4.59 6.72
C THR A 896 16.05 -4.94 8.16
N VAL A 897 15.04 -4.27 8.69
CA VAL A 897 14.41 -4.56 9.98
C VAL A 897 13.10 -5.29 9.73
N TYR A 898 12.92 -6.42 10.39
CA TYR A 898 11.69 -7.20 10.39
C TYR A 898 10.99 -6.99 11.72
N ALA A 899 9.83 -6.35 11.69
CA ALA A 899 9.09 -5.97 12.89
C ALA A 899 7.82 -6.81 13.02
N GLY A 900 7.60 -7.41 14.19
CA GLY A 900 6.39 -8.12 14.56
C GLY A 900 5.73 -7.48 15.79
N GLY A 901 4.41 -7.37 15.82
CA GLY A 901 3.70 -6.84 16.97
C GLY A 901 2.21 -6.63 16.77
N ALA A 902 1.67 -5.64 17.49
CA ALA A 902 0.25 -5.30 17.52
C ALA A 902 -0.11 -4.08 16.64
N PHE A 903 0.85 -3.51 15.92
CA PHE A 903 0.63 -2.36 15.03
C PHE A 903 -0.28 -2.69 13.86
N THR A 904 -1.02 -1.69 13.42
CA THR A 904 -1.87 -1.74 12.23
C THR A 904 -1.47 -0.71 11.17
N ARG A 905 -0.52 0.17 11.50
CA ARG A 905 0.04 1.18 10.60
C ARG A 905 1.52 1.46 10.91
N LEU A 906 2.28 1.77 9.87
CA LEU A 906 3.62 2.39 9.92
C LEU A 906 3.58 3.63 9.02
N ASN A 907 4.01 4.79 9.51
CA ASN A 907 3.96 6.06 8.77
C ASN A 907 2.60 6.33 8.08
N ASN A 908 1.50 6.02 8.79
CA ASN A 908 0.11 6.09 8.30
C ASN A 908 -0.25 5.13 7.14
N VAL A 909 0.69 4.36 6.62
CA VAL A 909 0.45 3.29 5.65
C VAL A 909 -0.10 2.07 6.41
N PRO A 910 -1.17 1.41 5.92
CA PRO A 910 -1.66 0.18 6.53
C PRO A 910 -0.60 -0.92 6.49
N PHE A 911 -0.13 -1.36 7.66
CA PHE A 911 0.75 -2.53 7.82
C PHE A 911 0.25 -3.30 9.02
N LEU A 912 -0.14 -4.56 8.83
CA LEU A 912 -0.76 -5.32 9.92
C LEU A 912 0.21 -6.30 10.52
N ARG A 913 0.61 -5.98 11.75
CA ARG A 913 1.21 -6.90 12.74
C ARG A 913 2.58 -7.46 12.37
N PHE A 914 2.97 -7.38 11.10
CA PHE A 914 4.28 -7.70 10.55
C PHE A 914 4.67 -6.66 9.49
N ALA A 915 5.95 -6.33 9.43
CA ALA A 915 6.50 -5.43 8.42
C ALA A 915 7.96 -5.75 8.09
N ILE A 916 8.30 -5.57 6.81
CA ILE A 916 9.66 -5.56 6.29
C ILE A 916 10.03 -4.10 6.06
N ILE A 917 10.96 -3.58 6.83
CA ILE A 917 11.28 -2.15 6.88
C ILE A 917 12.74 -1.98 6.48
N PRO A 918 13.05 -1.41 5.31
CA PRO A 918 14.42 -1.04 4.96
C PRO A 918 15.03 -0.13 6.04
N MET A 919 16.31 -0.36 6.37
CA MET A 919 17.04 0.47 7.33
C MET A 919 17.30 1.88 6.78
N GLU A 920 17.19 2.06 5.47
CA GLU A 920 17.41 3.31 4.75
C GLU A 920 16.09 3.91 4.24
N LEU A 921 15.06 3.98 5.09
CA LEU A 921 13.91 4.85 4.84
C LEU A 921 14.25 6.30 5.26
N ILE A 922 14.82 6.98 4.25
CA ILE A 922 14.95 8.39 3.86
C ILE A 922 14.20 9.45 4.70
N PRO A 923 14.73 10.68 4.88
CA PRO A 923 13.92 11.83 5.28
C PRO A 923 12.75 12.16 4.34
#